data_AF-A0A8J9UUI8-F1
#
_entry.id   AF-A0A8J9UUI8-F1
#
_cell.length_a   1.000
_cell.length_b   1.000
_cell.length_c   1.000
_cell.angle_alpha   90.00
_cell.angle_beta   90.00
_cell.angle_gamma   90.00
#
_symmetry.space_group_name_H-M   'P 1'
#
loop_
_entity.id
_entity.type
_entity.pdbx_description
1 polymer ?
#
loop_
_entity_poly.entity_id
_entity_poly.type
_entity_poly.pdbx_seq_one_letter_code
_entity_poly.pdbx_strand_id
1 'polypeptide(L)'
;MSDYRMFGVKRDIDCIPLTKIPEHHQSSASVFSDGDNQTDEQNVISDEERAKVPLRSPRRKSTAPRRFRSEFSMEDEDYSPSNSVTSVNSLASLLKEKLQSIPQKIRKKPTDYKLRAFVSLMFLAVVFFVGFAYVLYHQQALTKAYFDSVQFNEPKRLIRIFNKDDVEILKASLAVGIGDKQKAFPCLPEHRLSDGSECLEWLHNLRFYLKCLPHDPGVDNTTCYSIHWKALRSDITPNDCFDWSDTKVHWFGAGQSHNLTWPLNTGTIDYTPFITGDMQKSQWGNVLTRYLINSKGAAIIIDDETPLYISVNKGKKEICLKAKYDEFAFANKLTEFPEMKYNICTSKDMKSLHSSIHSHRRAPLWDGLKPADMNTLESLISEPVWQIVPRFKHELQDETISRYTEDVIDLGFLKQGHVLINEFWQYEIGDLTVDKSRFATLNVTVDKLHRRGFKVAFTIQPFISTESVNFVETVQKRLLISERNSDRRIPALTRFKSLASAGVLDITNDRSVPWLQKKLQAVIDEYHIDSFYFDLGTAYDMPHYYRCEKQLVNPDQYKTIFTKTFEKALNIIGVSSAISLPRPPIFVSLPPFESTWEALRLVIPTMLTYGVNGFPFTMPGAVGGDIYWPGSEQFLPSSKGSIESSSNTTQENGIALPERELYMRWLQMATFLPVMKFTHLPSKYNDERVLEMAKNLTLLRQKLVTPLLLKYKREALEEGLPLIRPLWLVADGDAPLLVQDEFSIGDEIVVAPVLNKGETMREVYLPAGLWQDGIDGSLRKGNRWMHEYKVPTDRVAYFLRKPDDLRFK
;
A
#
# COMPACT_ATOMS: atom_id res chain seq x y z
N MET A 1 -24.80 31.43 18.50
CA MET A 1 -24.87 32.20 19.76
C MET A 1 -24.20 31.34 20.83
N SER A 2 -22.96 31.60 21.25
CA SER A 2 -21.99 32.60 20.77
C SER A 2 -20.55 32.11 20.99
N ASP A 3 -19.60 32.76 20.32
CA ASP A 3 -18.16 32.87 20.59
C ASP A 3 -17.41 31.74 21.31
N TYR A 4 -16.47 31.12 20.59
CA TYR A 4 -15.22 30.64 21.18
C TYR A 4 -14.03 31.39 20.58
N ARG A 5 -13.16 31.92 21.44
CA ARG A 5 -12.06 32.82 21.05
C ARG A 5 -10.88 32.05 20.50
N MET A 6 -10.26 32.59 19.45
CA MET A 6 -8.87 32.23 19.10
C MET A 6 -7.93 32.61 20.25
N PHE A 7 -7.12 31.66 20.69
CA PHE A 7 -5.86 31.93 21.39
C PHE A 7 -4.74 31.17 20.70
N GLY A 8 -4.16 31.79 19.67
CA GLY A 8 -2.96 31.29 19.00
C GLY A 8 -1.73 31.52 19.86
N VAL A 9 -1.26 30.48 20.56
CA VAL A 9 0.06 30.50 21.21
C VAL A 9 1.08 29.97 20.20
N LYS A 10 1.83 30.87 19.56
CA LYS A 10 3.09 30.49 18.92
C LYS A 10 4.04 29.95 20.00
N ARG A 11 4.36 28.67 19.91
CA ARG A 11 5.67 28.17 20.30
C ARG A 11 6.40 27.85 19.01
N ASP A 12 7.39 28.65 18.66
CA ASP A 12 8.30 28.28 17.60
C ASP A 12 9.16 27.12 18.13
N ILE A 13 9.08 25.96 17.46
CA ILE A 13 9.83 24.73 17.78
C ILE A 13 10.82 24.55 16.63
N ASP A 14 12.04 25.03 16.83
CA ASP A 14 13.00 25.18 15.73
C ASP A 14 13.72 23.87 15.37
N CYS A 15 13.61 23.47 14.10
CA CYS A 15 14.63 22.65 13.45
C CYS A 15 15.76 23.59 12.97
N ILE A 16 16.69 23.93 13.88
CA ILE A 16 17.70 24.98 13.65
C ILE A 16 18.67 24.59 12.52
N PRO A 17 18.86 25.43 11.47
CA PRO A 17 19.92 25.21 10.48
C PRO A 17 21.30 25.54 11.08
N LEU A 18 22.26 24.62 10.93
CA LEU A 18 23.62 24.72 11.48
C LEU A 18 24.49 25.74 10.71
N THR A 19 24.31 27.04 11.00
CA THR A 19 25.20 28.10 10.51
C THR A 19 25.60 29.10 11.60
N LYS A 20 26.70 28.82 12.31
CA LYS A 20 27.62 29.84 12.88
C LYS A 20 28.95 29.20 13.31
N ILE A 21 30.04 29.62 12.69
CA ILE A 21 31.40 29.33 13.11
C ILE A 21 31.84 30.46 14.05
N PRO A 22 32.30 30.19 15.28
CA PRO A 22 32.98 31.20 16.11
C PRO A 22 34.45 31.33 15.69
N GLU A 23 34.91 32.55 15.44
CA GLU A 23 36.34 32.84 15.26
C GLU A 23 37.09 32.93 16.60
N HIS A 24 38.41 32.83 16.56
CA HIS A 24 39.27 32.91 17.75
C HIS A 24 39.24 34.28 18.42
N HIS A 25 39.27 34.30 19.76
CA HIS A 25 39.98 35.33 20.53
C HIS A 25 40.67 34.72 21.76
N GLN A 26 41.77 35.35 22.22
CA GLN A 26 42.66 34.83 23.26
C GLN A 26 42.67 35.70 24.52
N SER A 27 42.77 35.07 25.69
CA SER A 27 43.20 35.66 26.98
C SER A 27 42.25 36.71 27.60
N SER A 28 42.32 37.08 28.89
CA SER A 28 43.33 36.82 29.94
C SER A 28 42.73 36.95 31.37
N ALA A 29 43.54 36.61 32.39
CA ALA A 29 43.47 37.07 33.79
C ALA A 29 42.49 36.40 34.80
N SER A 30 43.15 35.62 35.68
CA SER A 30 42.83 35.18 37.05
C SER A 30 42.14 36.16 38.02
N VAL A 31 41.51 35.62 39.09
CA VAL A 31 41.86 35.87 40.52
C VAL A 31 41.23 34.80 41.45
N PHE A 32 41.76 34.66 42.68
CA PHE A 32 41.47 33.64 43.71
C PHE A 32 40.15 33.79 44.48
N SER A 33 39.67 32.68 45.06
CA SER A 33 39.39 32.58 46.52
C SER A 33 39.41 31.12 46.98
N ASP A 34 40.03 30.85 48.13
CA ASP A 34 39.90 29.62 48.93
C ASP A 34 38.50 29.58 49.62
N GLY A 35 38.02 28.48 50.24
CA GLY A 35 38.52 27.10 50.38
C GLY A 35 38.08 26.50 51.73
N ASP A 36 38.08 25.17 51.92
CA ASP A 36 38.19 24.53 53.26
C ASP A 36 38.50 23.01 53.21
N ASN A 37 38.95 22.43 54.34
CA ASN A 37 39.50 21.06 54.46
C ASN A 37 38.72 20.13 55.43
N GLN A 38 38.88 18.79 55.28
CA GLN A 38 39.20 17.87 56.41
C GLN A 38 39.66 16.46 55.93
N THR A 39 40.31 15.70 56.84
CA THR A 39 41.04 14.41 56.59
C THR A 39 40.58 13.31 57.59
N ASP A 40 41.12 12.08 57.73
CA ASP A 40 42.35 11.38 57.28
C ASP A 40 41.98 9.91 56.85
N GLU A 41 42.65 8.76 57.07
CA GLU A 41 43.86 8.33 57.81
C GLU A 41 44.55 7.12 57.08
N GLN A 42 45.26 6.23 57.81
CA GLN A 42 46.23 5.24 57.27
C GLN A 42 45.98 3.82 57.89
N ASN A 43 46.76 2.73 57.70
CA ASN A 43 48.09 2.52 57.12
C ASN A 43 48.31 1.06 56.58
N VAL A 44 49.55 0.77 56.16
CA VAL A 44 50.19 -0.44 55.58
C VAL A 44 50.29 -1.70 56.49
N ILE A 45 50.40 -2.92 55.91
CA ILE A 45 51.34 -4.06 56.24
C ILE A 45 51.06 -5.34 55.37
N SER A 46 51.89 -6.40 55.42
CA SER A 46 52.24 -7.29 54.28
C SER A 46 52.24 -8.84 54.48
N ASP A 47 52.37 -9.56 53.35
CA ASP A 47 53.08 -10.85 53.06
C ASP A 47 52.56 -12.29 53.39
N GLU A 48 53.20 -13.24 52.67
CA GLU A 48 52.97 -14.66 52.30
C GLU A 48 52.72 -15.74 53.41
N GLU A 49 52.17 -16.95 53.14
CA GLU A 49 52.92 -18.14 52.64
C GLU A 49 52.09 -19.43 52.33
N ARG A 50 52.56 -20.25 51.34
CA ARG A 50 52.55 -21.76 51.27
C ARG A 50 51.18 -22.52 51.23
N ALA A 51 51.04 -23.84 50.96
CA ALA A 51 51.69 -24.91 50.13
C ALA A 51 50.82 -26.24 50.26
N LYS A 52 51.04 -27.48 49.73
CA LYS A 52 51.99 -28.18 48.81
C LYS A 52 51.46 -29.61 48.41
N VAL A 53 52.10 -30.28 47.43
CA VAL A 53 52.29 -31.78 47.28
C VAL A 53 51.20 -32.70 46.61
N PRO A 54 51.56 -33.83 45.91
CA PRO A 54 50.72 -34.57 44.92
C PRO A 54 50.68 -36.13 45.12
N LEU A 55 50.30 -36.96 44.11
CA LEU A 55 50.75 -38.38 43.93
C LEU A 55 50.35 -39.13 42.60
N ARG A 56 51.30 -39.90 42.02
CA ARG A 56 51.20 -41.19 41.23
C ARG A 56 50.59 -41.31 39.79
N SER A 57 50.81 -42.49 39.19
CA SER A 57 50.63 -42.97 37.78
C SER A 57 50.38 -44.52 37.78
N PRO A 58 50.48 -45.37 36.71
CA PRO A 58 50.32 -45.26 35.22
C PRO A 58 49.51 -46.45 34.54
N ARG A 59 49.25 -46.45 33.21
CA ARG A 59 49.43 -47.59 32.21
C ARG A 59 48.46 -47.74 30.98
N ARG A 60 49.07 -47.91 29.78
CA ARG A 60 48.87 -48.88 28.64
C ARG A 60 47.59 -48.98 27.75
N LYS A 61 47.88 -49.00 26.42
CA LYS A 61 47.39 -49.86 25.29
C LYS A 61 45.90 -49.79 24.85
N SER A 62 45.58 -49.33 23.62
CA SER A 62 45.54 -50.02 22.27
C SER A 62 44.18 -50.71 21.97
N THR A 63 43.69 -50.93 20.73
CA THR A 63 44.35 -51.56 19.56
C THR A 63 43.50 -51.44 18.24
N ALA A 64 44.16 -51.47 17.06
CA ALA A 64 43.64 -51.84 15.71
C ALA A 64 42.58 -50.94 15.01
N PRO A 65 42.30 -51.10 13.69
CA PRO A 65 42.97 -51.92 12.63
C PRO A 65 43.51 -51.12 11.42
N ARG A 66 44.17 -51.81 10.46
CA ARG A 66 44.72 -51.29 9.18
C ARG A 66 43.86 -51.67 7.96
N ARG A 67 44.08 -51.01 6.81
CA ARG A 67 43.73 -51.50 5.45
C ARG A 67 44.83 -52.46 4.91
N PHE A 68 44.47 -53.30 3.93
CA PHE A 68 45.41 -54.12 3.11
C PHE A 68 46.22 -53.21 2.16
N ARG A 69 47.54 -53.40 1.93
CA ARG A 69 48.30 -54.47 1.21
C ARG A 69 48.25 -54.27 -0.32
N SER A 70 49.30 -54.30 -1.15
CA SER A 70 50.76 -54.62 -1.04
C SER A 70 51.54 -53.72 -2.06
N GLU A 71 52.82 -53.31 -1.94
CA GLU A 71 54.06 -53.82 -1.32
C GLU A 71 55.03 -54.50 -2.32
N PHE A 72 56.22 -53.89 -2.50
CA PHE A 72 57.54 -54.30 -3.06
C PHE A 72 58.27 -52.95 -3.29
N SER A 73 59.52 -52.64 -2.94
CA SER A 73 60.71 -53.24 -2.28
C SER A 73 61.86 -52.23 -2.58
N MET A 74 62.94 -52.04 -1.83
CA MET A 74 63.40 -52.50 -0.52
C MET A 74 64.51 -51.52 -0.06
N GLU A 75 64.54 -51.20 1.25
CA GLU A 75 65.74 -51.08 2.12
C GLU A 75 66.85 -50.03 1.81
N ASP A 76 67.63 -49.47 2.75
CA ASP A 76 67.46 -49.00 4.15
C ASP A 76 68.71 -48.10 4.47
N GLU A 77 69.10 -47.58 5.65
CA GLU A 77 68.84 -47.85 7.09
C GLU A 77 68.73 -46.55 7.93
N ASP A 78 67.98 -46.62 9.04
CA ASP A 78 68.25 -46.21 10.44
C ASP A 78 69.30 -45.10 10.82
N TYR A 79 69.17 -44.33 11.93
CA TYR A 79 68.21 -44.36 13.05
C TYR A 79 68.07 -43.00 13.80
N SER A 80 66.84 -42.65 14.20
CA SER A 80 66.39 -42.22 15.55
C SER A 80 67.10 -41.13 16.43
N PRO A 81 66.41 -40.46 17.40
CA PRO A 81 65.04 -39.91 17.35
C PRO A 81 64.79 -38.58 18.14
N SER A 82 63.65 -37.94 17.85
CA SER A 82 62.74 -37.18 18.76
C SER A 82 63.17 -35.94 19.58
N ASN A 83 62.43 -34.82 19.42
CA ASN A 83 61.70 -34.21 20.55
C ASN A 83 60.52 -33.26 20.17
N SER A 84 59.37 -33.48 20.83
CA SER A 84 58.27 -32.56 21.22
C SER A 84 57.79 -31.33 20.40
N VAL A 85 56.49 -31.39 20.04
CA VAL A 85 55.43 -30.36 20.29
C VAL A 85 55.14 -29.20 19.29
N THR A 86 53.90 -29.27 18.79
CA THR A 86 52.99 -28.32 18.11
C THR A 86 53.33 -26.82 17.94
N SER A 87 53.11 -26.32 16.72
CA SER A 87 52.03 -25.33 16.42
C SER A 87 51.84 -25.16 14.90
N VAL A 88 50.69 -24.62 14.46
CA VAL A 88 50.31 -24.54 13.04
C VAL A 88 50.75 -23.21 12.43
N ASN A 89 51.72 -23.21 11.52
CA ASN A 89 51.95 -22.11 10.55
C ASN A 89 52.91 -22.51 9.39
N SER A 90 52.74 -23.71 8.83
CA SER A 90 53.58 -24.22 7.74
C SER A 90 53.18 -23.70 6.35
N LEU A 91 53.45 -22.42 6.09
CA LEU A 91 53.51 -21.85 4.72
C LEU A 91 54.79 -21.05 4.45
N ALA A 92 55.47 -20.55 5.48
CA ALA A 92 56.72 -19.77 5.33
C ALA A 92 57.99 -20.63 5.15
N SER A 93 57.92 -21.94 5.40
CA SER A 93 59.06 -22.87 5.32
C SER A 93 59.40 -23.31 3.89
N LEU A 94 58.37 -23.60 3.07
CA LEU A 94 58.51 -24.16 1.72
C LEU A 94 59.20 -23.24 0.70
N LEU A 95 59.31 -21.94 0.99
CA LEU A 95 60.00 -20.98 0.13
C LEU A 95 61.53 -20.92 0.36
N LYS A 96 62.07 -21.62 1.36
CA LYS A 96 63.45 -21.42 1.83
C LYS A 96 64.49 -22.35 1.19
N GLU A 97 64.08 -23.44 0.53
CA GLU A 97 64.98 -24.51 0.07
C GLU A 97 65.21 -24.56 -1.46
N LYS A 98 64.73 -23.55 -2.21
CA LYS A 98 65.03 -23.37 -3.65
C LYS A 98 66.00 -22.22 -3.96
N LEU A 99 66.68 -21.68 -2.94
CA LEU A 99 67.58 -20.52 -3.08
C LEU A 99 69.00 -20.71 -2.50
N GLN A 100 69.49 -21.96 -2.41
CA GLN A 100 70.91 -22.24 -2.16
C GLN A 100 71.64 -22.71 -3.42
N SER A 101 71.91 -21.78 -4.34
CA SER A 101 72.85 -22.01 -5.45
C SER A 101 73.44 -20.72 -6.05
N ILE A 102 74.19 -19.94 -5.26
CA ILE A 102 75.17 -18.94 -5.75
C ILE A 102 76.30 -18.83 -4.69
N PRO A 103 77.59 -18.94 -5.07
CA PRO A 103 78.71 -18.84 -4.12
C PRO A 103 78.97 -17.43 -3.57
N GLN A 104 79.75 -17.37 -2.49
CA GLN A 104 80.15 -16.14 -1.81
C GLN A 104 81.11 -15.28 -2.64
N LYS A 105 80.82 -13.97 -2.78
CA LYS A 105 81.82 -12.88 -2.71
C LYS A 105 81.17 -11.49 -2.65
N ILE A 106 81.22 -10.87 -1.46
CA ILE A 106 81.46 -9.43 -1.19
C ILE A 106 81.38 -9.24 0.33
N ARG A 107 82.33 -8.49 0.92
CA ARG A 107 82.43 -8.31 2.39
C ARG A 107 82.85 -6.88 2.75
N LYS A 108 81.88 -5.95 2.92
CA LYS A 108 81.85 -4.88 3.94
C LYS A 108 80.75 -3.80 3.70
N LYS A 109 80.31 -3.21 4.83
CA LYS A 109 79.53 -1.96 5.01
C LYS A 109 78.01 -2.01 4.66
N PRO A 110 77.18 -1.12 5.26
CA PRO A 110 75.91 -1.55 5.87
C PRO A 110 74.62 -1.26 5.08
N THR A 111 73.51 -1.69 5.66
CA THR A 111 72.14 -1.66 5.12
C THR A 111 71.50 -0.28 5.08
N ASP A 112 71.79 0.50 4.05
CA ASP A 112 71.14 1.80 3.81
C ASP A 112 69.90 1.66 2.90
N TYR A 113 70.01 0.90 1.81
CA TYR A 113 68.92 0.71 0.83
C TYR A 113 67.64 0.08 1.41
N LYS A 114 67.74 -0.82 2.41
CA LYS A 114 66.56 -1.39 3.09
C LYS A 114 65.84 -0.34 3.96
N LEU A 115 66.59 0.52 4.64
CA LEU A 115 66.03 1.60 5.45
C LEU A 115 65.36 2.64 4.54
N ARG A 116 66.02 3.05 3.45
CA ARG A 116 65.45 3.95 2.45
C ARG A 116 64.18 3.39 1.81
N ALA A 117 64.17 2.12 1.42
CA ALA A 117 62.97 1.48 0.86
C ALA A 117 61.81 1.42 1.88
N PHE A 118 62.10 1.11 3.14
CA PHE A 118 61.10 1.14 4.22
C PHE A 118 60.55 2.56 4.44
N VAL A 119 61.42 3.57 4.49
CA VAL A 119 61.03 4.99 4.64
C VAL A 119 60.22 5.49 3.44
N SER A 120 60.59 5.12 2.21
CA SER A 120 59.81 5.44 1.00
C SER A 120 58.44 4.77 1.01
N LEU A 121 58.32 3.53 1.49
CA LEU A 121 57.04 2.83 1.64
C LEU A 121 56.19 3.45 2.76
N MET A 122 56.80 3.86 3.87
CA MET A 122 56.14 4.65 4.93
C MET A 122 55.64 5.99 4.38
N PHE A 123 56.45 6.70 3.60
CA PHE A 123 56.05 7.96 2.97
C PHE A 123 54.89 7.78 1.98
N LEU A 124 54.93 6.75 1.13
CA LEU A 124 53.81 6.40 0.25
C LEU A 124 52.56 6.01 1.04
N ALA A 125 52.69 5.30 2.16
CA ALA A 125 51.57 4.99 3.04
C ALA A 125 50.99 6.25 3.70
N VAL A 126 51.83 7.19 4.15
CA VAL A 126 51.38 8.49 4.69
C VAL A 126 50.69 9.32 3.62
N VAL A 127 51.24 9.41 2.40
CA VAL A 127 50.59 10.11 1.27
C VAL A 127 49.27 9.44 0.90
N PHE A 128 49.19 8.10 0.93
CA PHE A 128 47.94 7.37 0.73
C PHE A 128 46.92 7.66 1.84
N PHE A 129 47.29 7.58 3.12
CA PHE A 129 46.38 7.84 4.23
C PHE A 129 45.93 9.31 4.31
N VAL A 130 46.82 10.26 4.05
CA VAL A 130 46.46 11.70 3.97
C VAL A 130 45.58 11.97 2.75
N GLY A 131 45.89 11.39 1.59
CA GLY A 131 45.04 11.50 0.40
C GLY A 131 43.67 10.84 0.58
N PHE A 132 43.60 9.68 1.23
CA PHE A 132 42.37 8.96 1.54
C PHE A 132 41.53 9.72 2.59
N ALA A 133 42.16 10.23 3.65
CA ALA A 133 41.51 11.09 4.63
C ALA A 133 41.00 12.39 4.01
N TYR A 134 41.77 13.02 3.10
CA TYR A 134 41.34 14.18 2.34
C TYR A 134 40.14 13.86 1.44
N VAL A 135 40.14 12.71 0.74
CA VAL A 135 39.01 12.27 -0.09
C VAL A 135 37.76 11.98 0.76
N LEU A 136 37.90 11.30 1.91
CA LEU A 136 36.78 11.07 2.82
C LEU A 136 36.24 12.37 3.41
N TYR A 137 37.11 13.24 3.91
CA TYR A 137 36.76 14.56 4.42
C TYR A 137 36.03 15.40 3.35
N HIS A 138 36.52 15.40 2.10
CA HIS A 138 35.89 16.15 1.03
C HIS A 138 34.56 15.52 0.57
N GLN A 139 34.37 14.20 0.70
CA GLN A 139 33.08 13.54 0.48
C GLN A 139 32.07 13.84 1.61
N GLN A 140 32.52 13.89 2.87
CA GLN A 140 31.69 14.32 4.00
C GLN A 140 31.31 15.81 3.88
N ALA A 141 32.26 16.69 3.56
CA ALA A 141 32.01 18.13 3.38
C ALA A 141 31.05 18.47 2.21
N LEU A 142 30.92 17.57 1.22
CA LEU A 142 29.92 17.67 0.13
C LEU A 142 28.57 17.04 0.49
N THR A 143 28.46 16.41 1.66
CA THR A 143 27.24 15.77 2.18
C THR A 143 26.73 16.60 3.34
N LYS A 144 25.95 17.63 3.03
CA LYS A 144 25.37 18.52 4.04
C LYS A 144 24.34 17.74 4.85
N ALA A 145 24.49 17.73 6.17
CA ALA A 145 23.42 17.36 7.07
C ALA A 145 22.41 18.51 7.12
N TYR A 146 21.15 18.21 6.79
CA TYR A 146 20.01 19.08 6.94
C TYR A 146 19.07 18.44 7.98
N PHE A 147 18.56 19.21 8.93
CA PHE A 147 17.50 18.77 9.87
C PHE A 147 17.78 17.42 10.58
N ASP A 148 18.93 17.33 11.26
CA ASP A 148 19.44 16.22 12.10
C ASP A 148 19.64 14.85 11.42
N SER A 149 18.66 14.33 10.67
CA SER A 149 18.64 12.97 10.12
C SER A 149 18.61 12.89 8.58
N VAL A 150 18.61 14.04 7.87
CA VAL A 150 18.65 14.08 6.41
C VAL A 150 20.05 14.45 5.91
N GLN A 151 20.62 13.61 5.05
CA GLN A 151 21.88 13.89 4.36
C GLN A 151 21.60 14.18 2.89
N PHE A 152 21.99 15.37 2.41
CA PHE A 152 21.90 15.73 0.99
C PHE A 152 23.29 15.93 0.40
N ASN A 153 23.62 15.10 -0.60
CA ASN A 153 24.83 15.23 -1.39
C ASN A 153 24.52 16.01 -2.67
N GLU A 154 24.68 17.33 -2.59
CA GLU A 154 24.33 18.30 -3.65
C GLU A 154 24.91 17.94 -5.04
N PRO A 155 26.19 17.55 -5.20
CA PRO A 155 26.75 17.21 -6.53
C PRO A 155 26.15 15.94 -7.14
N LYS A 156 25.81 14.92 -6.32
CA LYS A 156 25.17 13.68 -6.79
C LYS A 156 23.64 13.77 -6.84
N ARG A 157 23.06 14.86 -6.33
CA ARG A 157 21.62 15.02 -6.08
C ARG A 157 21.02 13.84 -5.32
N LEU A 158 21.79 13.25 -4.40
CA LEU A 158 21.39 12.08 -3.62
C LEU A 158 20.90 12.55 -2.25
N ILE A 159 19.67 12.19 -1.89
CA ILE A 159 19.13 12.33 -0.54
C ILE A 159 19.13 10.98 0.18
N ARG A 160 19.53 10.99 1.44
CA ARG A 160 19.46 9.86 2.37
C ARG A 160 18.78 10.33 3.64
N ILE A 161 17.91 9.49 4.19
CA ILE A 161 17.23 9.75 5.45
C ILE A 161 17.46 8.57 6.38
N PHE A 162 17.81 8.89 7.62
CA PHE A 162 18.12 7.94 8.68
C PHE A 162 17.02 7.99 9.75
N ASN A 163 16.81 6.87 10.46
CA ASN A 163 15.98 6.88 11.67
C ASN A 163 16.80 7.37 12.89
N LYS A 164 16.20 7.33 14.08
CA LYS A 164 16.86 7.72 15.34
C LYS A 164 17.98 6.77 15.81
N ASP A 165 18.19 5.66 15.11
CA ASP A 165 19.21 4.64 15.39
C ASP A 165 20.33 4.63 14.31
N ASP A 166 20.47 5.73 13.55
CA ASP A 166 21.39 5.91 12.41
C ASP A 166 21.25 4.86 11.28
N VAL A 167 20.08 4.21 11.16
CA VAL A 167 19.79 3.25 10.07
C VAL A 167 19.23 3.98 8.85
N GLU A 168 19.82 3.76 7.67
CA GLU A 168 19.28 4.30 6.39
C GLU A 168 17.90 3.69 6.09
N ILE A 169 16.84 4.52 6.15
CA ILE A 169 15.44 4.13 5.94
C ILE A 169 14.90 4.55 4.56
N LEU A 170 15.52 5.55 3.93
CA LEU A 170 15.20 5.99 2.58
C LEU A 170 16.45 6.53 1.87
N LYS A 171 16.58 6.16 0.60
CA LYS A 171 17.63 6.61 -0.34
C LYS A 171 16.94 7.00 -1.64
N ALA A 172 17.20 8.21 -2.13
CA ALA A 172 16.65 8.65 -3.42
C ALA A 172 17.63 9.50 -4.22
N SER A 173 17.64 9.27 -5.54
CA SER A 173 18.35 10.10 -6.52
C SER A 173 17.38 11.11 -7.10
N LEU A 174 17.70 12.40 -7.05
CA LEU A 174 16.79 13.47 -7.41
C LEU A 174 17.17 14.12 -8.75
N ALA A 175 16.17 14.63 -9.47
CA ALA A 175 16.30 15.18 -10.82
C ALA A 175 17.07 14.24 -11.79
N VAL A 176 16.66 12.97 -11.81
CA VAL A 176 17.20 11.91 -12.67
C VAL A 176 16.88 12.19 -14.14
N GLY A 177 17.92 12.30 -14.96
CA GLY A 177 17.82 12.70 -16.37
C GLY A 177 18.46 14.06 -16.68
N ILE A 178 18.76 14.88 -15.67
CA ILE A 178 19.56 16.11 -15.84
C ILE A 178 21.05 15.77 -15.79
N GLY A 179 21.82 16.28 -16.77
CA GLY A 179 23.23 15.93 -16.94
C GLY A 179 24.12 16.24 -15.73
N ASP A 180 25.02 15.30 -15.42
CA ASP A 180 25.77 15.21 -14.14
C ASP A 180 26.77 16.37 -13.88
N LYS A 181 26.97 17.25 -14.85
CA LYS A 181 27.94 18.36 -14.76
C LYS A 181 27.32 19.69 -14.33
N GLN A 182 26.00 19.74 -14.07
CA GLN A 182 25.32 20.97 -13.67
C GLN A 182 25.41 21.21 -12.16
N LYS A 183 26.10 22.28 -11.76
CA LYS A 183 26.18 22.73 -10.37
C LYS A 183 24.89 23.47 -9.97
N ALA A 184 24.46 23.28 -8.72
CA ALA A 184 23.41 24.09 -8.10
C ALA A 184 23.94 25.44 -7.61
N PHE A 185 23.05 26.42 -7.48
CA PHE A 185 23.31 27.71 -6.85
C PHE A 185 22.17 28.07 -5.89
N PRO A 186 22.43 28.79 -4.78
CA PRO A 186 21.37 29.31 -3.93
C PRO A 186 20.45 30.25 -4.72
N CYS A 187 19.14 30.13 -4.56
CA CYS A 187 18.19 30.96 -5.29
C CYS A 187 18.38 32.47 -5.06
N LEU A 188 18.08 33.27 -6.09
CA LEU A 188 17.96 34.74 -5.98
C LEU A 188 16.92 35.11 -4.91
N PRO A 189 17.04 36.28 -4.24
CA PRO A 189 16.14 36.66 -3.15
C PRO A 189 14.66 36.62 -3.53
N GLU A 190 14.32 37.10 -4.73
CA GLU A 190 12.98 37.09 -5.35
C GLU A 190 12.41 35.69 -5.64
N HIS A 191 13.26 34.67 -5.67
CA HIS A 191 12.89 33.28 -5.93
C HIS A 191 12.78 32.43 -4.65
N ARG A 192 13.13 32.98 -3.48
CA ARG A 192 13.00 32.30 -2.19
C ARG A 192 11.57 32.46 -1.67
N LEU A 193 11.01 31.40 -1.12
CA LEU A 193 9.73 31.47 -0.42
C LEU A 193 9.95 32.06 0.98
N SER A 194 9.00 32.86 1.46
CA SER A 194 9.06 33.52 2.78
C SER A 194 8.74 32.56 3.94
N ASP A 195 8.93 31.25 3.75
CA ASP A 195 8.34 30.19 4.57
C ASP A 195 9.37 29.33 5.31
N GLY A 196 10.66 29.64 5.18
CA GLY A 196 11.78 28.92 5.79
C GLY A 196 12.36 27.79 4.93
N SER A 197 11.95 27.63 3.67
CA SER A 197 12.52 26.61 2.77
C SER A 197 13.93 26.96 2.27
N GLU A 198 14.80 25.96 2.25
CA GLU A 198 16.11 25.99 1.61
C GLU A 198 15.94 25.87 0.10
N CYS A 199 16.46 26.84 -0.67
CA CYS A 199 16.20 26.98 -2.10
C CYS A 199 17.48 26.87 -2.94
N LEU A 200 17.50 25.90 -3.87
CA LEU A 200 18.56 25.69 -4.85
C LEU A 200 18.01 25.77 -6.28
N GLU A 201 18.82 26.29 -7.21
CA GLU A 201 18.50 26.33 -8.64
C GLU A 201 19.65 25.74 -9.47
N TRP A 202 19.30 24.86 -10.40
CA TRP A 202 20.15 24.46 -11.51
C TRP A 202 19.80 25.37 -12.69
N LEU A 203 20.68 26.34 -12.97
CA LEU A 203 20.48 27.50 -13.85
C LEU A 203 19.52 27.24 -15.02
N HIS A 204 18.37 27.93 -14.99
CA HIS A 204 17.30 27.87 -16.01
C HIS A 204 16.66 26.49 -16.26
N ASN A 205 16.94 25.46 -15.46
CA ASN A 205 16.46 24.10 -15.70
C ASN A 205 15.44 23.65 -14.64
N LEU A 206 15.86 23.55 -13.37
CA LEU A 206 14.99 23.23 -12.23
C LEU A 206 15.31 24.13 -11.05
N ARG A 207 14.27 24.48 -10.29
CA ARG A 207 14.36 25.02 -8.94
C ARG A 207 13.85 23.99 -7.93
N PHE A 208 14.48 23.94 -6.77
CA PHE A 208 14.24 23.00 -5.68
C PHE A 208 14.05 23.76 -4.38
N TYR A 209 13.02 23.39 -3.63
CA TYR A 209 12.75 23.83 -2.28
C TYR A 209 12.71 22.62 -1.35
N LEU A 210 13.48 22.65 -0.26
CA LEU A 210 13.46 21.65 0.80
C LEU A 210 13.07 22.31 2.13
N LYS A 211 12.15 21.68 2.87
CA LYS A 211 11.65 22.22 4.13
C LYS A 211 11.33 21.12 5.13
N CYS A 212 11.84 21.21 6.35
CA CYS A 212 11.27 20.46 7.47
C CYS A 212 9.92 21.08 7.85
N LEU A 213 8.86 20.28 7.92
CA LEU A 213 7.56 20.73 8.40
C LEU A 213 7.56 20.72 9.94
N PRO A 214 7.07 21.80 10.59
CA PRO A 214 7.07 21.88 12.05
C PRO A 214 6.18 20.77 12.62
N HIS A 215 6.71 20.08 13.63
CA HIS A 215 6.08 18.94 14.28
C HIS A 215 5.95 19.17 15.80
N ASP A 216 4.87 18.67 16.39
CA ASP A 216 4.64 18.69 17.84
C ASP A 216 5.04 17.34 18.47
N PRO A 217 6.21 17.25 19.14
CA PRO A 217 6.69 16.00 19.75
C PRO A 217 5.84 15.54 20.95
N GLY A 218 4.85 16.34 21.41
CA GLY A 218 3.85 15.91 22.37
C GLY A 218 2.64 15.20 21.75
N VAL A 219 2.50 15.21 20.41
CA VAL A 219 1.33 14.69 19.68
C VAL A 219 1.68 13.53 18.74
N ASP A 220 2.88 13.49 18.17
CA ASP A 220 3.37 12.34 17.36
C ASP A 220 4.89 12.18 17.51
N ASN A 221 5.44 11.12 16.93
CA ASN A 221 6.87 10.89 16.74
C ASN A 221 7.25 10.89 15.23
N THR A 222 6.41 11.49 14.39
CA THR A 222 6.55 11.51 12.92
C THR A 222 7.05 12.86 12.44
N THR A 223 8.21 12.87 11.80
CA THR A 223 8.82 14.06 11.17
C THR A 223 8.56 14.04 9.67
N CYS A 224 8.24 15.18 9.06
CA CYS A 224 7.96 15.28 7.62
C CYS A 224 8.80 16.36 6.94
N TYR A 225 9.33 16.04 5.77
CA TYR A 225 10.14 16.92 4.92
C TYR A 225 9.39 17.18 3.62
N SER A 226 9.06 18.43 3.32
CA SER A 226 8.46 18.84 2.06
C SER A 226 9.55 19.07 1.01
N ILE A 227 9.37 18.45 -0.15
CA ILE A 227 10.20 18.61 -1.35
C ILE A 227 9.32 19.18 -2.46
N HIS A 228 9.76 20.27 -3.06
CA HIS A 228 9.07 20.91 -4.17
C HIS A 228 10.06 21.26 -5.29
N TRP A 229 9.82 20.71 -6.47
CA TRP A 229 10.51 21.00 -7.71
C TRP A 229 9.64 21.85 -8.62
N LYS A 230 10.22 22.89 -9.22
CA LYS A 230 9.61 23.70 -10.27
C LYS A 230 10.47 23.63 -11.53
N ALA A 231 9.90 23.17 -12.64
CA ALA A 231 10.55 23.28 -13.94
C ALA A 231 10.60 24.75 -14.40
N LEU A 232 11.71 25.11 -15.04
CA LEU A 232 11.93 26.46 -15.59
C LEU A 232 11.92 26.46 -17.13
N ARG A 233 11.68 25.30 -17.75
CA ARG A 233 11.65 25.04 -19.20
C ARG A 233 10.65 23.92 -19.53
N SER A 234 10.21 23.87 -20.78
CA SER A 234 9.26 22.87 -21.29
C SER A 234 9.87 21.50 -21.61
N ASP A 235 11.18 21.42 -21.85
CA ASP A 235 11.89 20.17 -22.18
C ASP A 235 12.41 19.40 -20.94
N ILE A 236 12.15 19.92 -19.73
CA ILE A 236 12.68 19.36 -18.47
C ILE A 236 11.53 19.02 -17.53
N THR A 237 11.40 17.73 -17.22
CA THR A 237 10.45 17.20 -16.22
C THR A 237 11.18 16.90 -14.91
N PRO A 238 10.71 17.39 -13.74
CA PRO A 238 11.16 16.88 -12.45
C PRO A 238 10.93 15.36 -12.38
N ASN A 239 11.93 14.63 -11.86
CA ASN A 239 11.92 13.16 -11.86
C ASN A 239 12.85 12.63 -10.76
N ASP A 240 12.28 12.02 -9.72
CA ASP A 240 13.03 11.52 -8.55
C ASP A 240 12.82 10.01 -8.40
N CYS A 241 13.89 9.27 -8.10
CA CYS A 241 13.88 7.80 -8.03
C CYS A 241 14.34 7.30 -6.64
N PHE A 242 13.49 6.52 -5.99
CA PHE A 242 13.64 5.95 -4.65
C PHE A 242 14.15 4.51 -4.74
N ASP A 243 15.27 4.23 -4.07
CA ASP A 243 16.10 3.04 -4.27
C ASP A 243 16.00 2.06 -3.09
N TRP A 244 15.72 0.78 -3.38
CA TRP A 244 15.69 -0.31 -2.39
C TRP A 244 16.81 -1.35 -2.53
N SER A 245 17.81 -1.10 -3.38
CA SER A 245 18.94 -2.00 -3.63
C SER A 245 19.79 -2.28 -2.38
N ASP A 246 20.27 -1.21 -1.74
CA ASP A 246 21.09 -1.27 -0.52
C ASP A 246 20.23 -1.30 0.75
N THR A 247 19.13 -0.54 0.76
CA THR A 247 18.32 -0.27 1.98
C THR A 247 17.46 -1.46 2.40
N LYS A 248 17.18 -2.41 1.50
CA LYS A 248 16.32 -3.60 1.71
C LYS A 248 14.91 -3.29 2.21
N VAL A 249 14.32 -2.18 1.77
CA VAL A 249 12.93 -1.82 2.14
C VAL A 249 11.90 -2.47 1.23
N HIS A 250 10.79 -2.91 1.82
CA HIS A 250 9.59 -3.29 1.08
C HIS A 250 8.63 -2.10 0.99
N TRP A 251 8.10 -1.81 -0.20
CA TRP A 251 7.19 -0.70 -0.48
C TRP A 251 5.75 -1.20 -0.68
N PHE A 252 4.78 -0.40 -0.21
CA PHE A 252 3.35 -0.66 -0.26
C PHE A 252 2.58 0.63 -0.62
N GLY A 253 1.30 0.50 -0.99
CA GLY A 253 0.41 1.61 -1.31
C GLY A 253 0.22 1.83 -2.82
N ALA A 254 0.06 3.09 -3.22
CA ALA A 254 -0.35 3.57 -4.54
C ALA A 254 -1.71 3.04 -5.00
N GLY A 255 -1.82 1.77 -5.38
CA GLY A 255 -3.04 1.14 -5.87
C GLY A 255 -2.79 -0.08 -6.73
N GLN A 256 -3.85 -0.83 -7.03
CA GLN A 256 -3.73 -2.11 -7.73
C GLN A 256 -3.43 -1.91 -9.23
N SER A 257 -2.63 -2.83 -9.79
CA SER A 257 -2.20 -2.81 -11.21
C SER A 257 -1.86 -4.24 -11.64
N HIS A 258 -2.04 -4.59 -12.93
CA HIS A 258 -1.86 -5.96 -13.43
C HIS A 258 -0.43 -6.49 -13.20
N ASN A 259 0.59 -5.64 -13.33
CA ASN A 259 2.00 -6.01 -13.15
C ASN A 259 2.54 -5.69 -11.75
N LEU A 260 1.65 -5.35 -10.82
CA LEU A 260 1.96 -4.89 -9.46
C LEU A 260 1.57 -5.98 -8.46
N THR A 261 2.58 -6.45 -7.74
CA THR A 261 2.46 -7.46 -6.70
C THR A 261 2.39 -6.81 -5.31
N TRP A 262 2.06 -7.61 -4.31
CA TRP A 262 2.34 -7.30 -2.92
C TRP A 262 3.64 -7.99 -2.48
N PRO A 263 4.67 -7.27 -1.99
CA PRO A 263 4.88 -5.82 -2.02
C PRO A 263 5.23 -5.29 -3.43
N LEU A 264 5.29 -3.97 -3.58
CA LEU A 264 5.52 -3.30 -4.87
C LEU A 264 6.84 -3.70 -5.55
N ASN A 265 7.87 -3.99 -4.76
CA ASN A 265 9.24 -4.29 -5.21
C ASN A 265 9.34 -5.47 -6.19
N THR A 266 8.37 -6.39 -6.17
CA THR A 266 8.36 -7.61 -7.00
C THR A 266 7.63 -7.44 -8.33
N GLY A 267 6.95 -6.31 -8.57
CA GLY A 267 6.29 -5.95 -9.83
C GLY A 267 7.16 -5.08 -10.75
N THR A 268 6.65 -4.73 -11.94
CA THR A 268 7.33 -3.76 -12.85
C THR A 268 6.33 -3.00 -13.72
N ILE A 269 6.50 -1.68 -13.78
CA ILE A 269 5.63 -0.70 -14.44
C ILE A 269 6.53 0.36 -15.09
N ASP A 270 6.40 0.57 -16.40
CA ASP A 270 7.02 1.71 -17.10
C ASP A 270 6.27 3.02 -16.80
N TYR A 271 6.90 4.18 -17.06
CA TYR A 271 6.33 5.50 -16.74
C TYR A 271 4.93 5.70 -17.34
N THR A 272 3.91 5.63 -16.50
CA THR A 272 2.49 5.76 -16.86
C THR A 272 1.86 6.92 -16.07
N PRO A 273 0.85 7.63 -16.60
CA PRO A 273 0.13 8.64 -15.82
C PRO A 273 -0.59 7.98 -14.64
N PHE A 274 -0.56 8.63 -13.47
CA PHE A 274 -1.16 8.13 -12.24
C PHE A 274 -2.64 8.54 -12.15
N ILE A 275 -3.46 7.84 -12.94
CA ILE A 275 -4.92 7.99 -13.05
C ILE A 275 -5.61 6.61 -13.02
N THR A 276 -6.83 6.54 -12.48
CA THR A 276 -7.56 5.26 -12.30
C THR A 276 -7.98 4.65 -13.64
N GLY A 277 -8.10 3.32 -13.66
CA GLY A 277 -8.38 2.58 -14.88
C GLY A 277 -9.04 1.23 -14.64
N ASP A 278 -9.11 0.46 -15.72
CA ASP A 278 -9.45 -0.95 -15.74
C ASP A 278 -8.15 -1.74 -15.94
N MET A 279 -7.84 -2.67 -15.03
CA MET A 279 -6.60 -3.47 -15.06
C MET A 279 -6.49 -4.41 -16.27
N GLN A 280 -7.58 -4.68 -17.00
CA GLN A 280 -7.56 -5.47 -18.24
C GLN A 280 -7.22 -4.61 -19.48
N LYS A 281 -7.44 -3.30 -19.41
CA LYS A 281 -7.25 -2.35 -20.54
C LYS A 281 -6.12 -1.32 -20.32
N SER A 282 -5.71 -1.11 -19.07
CA SER A 282 -4.84 -0.02 -18.64
C SER A 282 -4.01 -0.41 -17.42
N GLN A 283 -3.00 0.39 -17.06
CA GLN A 283 -2.05 -0.03 -16.04
C GLN A 283 -2.65 -0.12 -14.63
N TRP A 284 -3.51 0.82 -14.24
CA TRP A 284 -4.04 0.96 -12.88
C TRP A 284 -5.50 0.51 -12.76
N GLY A 285 -5.91 0.09 -11.56
CA GLY A 285 -7.29 -0.22 -11.22
C GLY A 285 -8.15 1.00 -10.86
N ASN A 286 -9.36 0.72 -10.36
CA ASN A 286 -10.41 1.70 -10.10
C ASN A 286 -10.16 2.58 -8.85
N VAL A 287 -9.13 2.30 -8.05
CA VAL A 287 -8.76 3.09 -6.86
C VAL A 287 -7.26 3.33 -6.81
N LEU A 288 -6.88 4.59 -6.61
CA LEU A 288 -5.49 5.05 -6.45
C LEU A 288 -5.40 6.06 -5.30
N THR A 289 -4.28 6.11 -4.59
CA THR A 289 -3.92 7.24 -3.73
C THR A 289 -2.48 7.66 -3.96
N ARG A 290 -2.19 8.94 -3.74
CA ARG A 290 -0.86 9.53 -3.89
C ARG A 290 0.03 9.26 -2.67
N TYR A 291 0.04 8.01 -2.23
CA TYR A 291 0.65 7.54 -0.98
C TYR A 291 1.47 6.28 -1.22
N LEU A 292 2.72 6.28 -0.75
CA LEU A 292 3.61 5.12 -0.73
C LEU A 292 4.19 5.01 0.68
N ILE A 293 4.28 3.81 1.25
CA ILE A 293 4.93 3.57 2.55
C ILE A 293 5.89 2.39 2.48
N ASN A 294 6.97 2.43 3.27
CA ASN A 294 7.99 1.40 3.32
C ASN A 294 8.16 0.73 4.70
N SER A 295 8.68 -0.49 4.69
CA SER A 295 8.83 -1.36 5.86
C SER A 295 9.78 -0.86 6.95
N LYS A 296 10.54 0.21 6.70
CA LYS A 296 11.42 0.87 7.68
C LYS A 296 10.81 2.14 8.29
N GLY A 297 9.54 2.45 8.03
CA GLY A 297 8.87 3.62 8.61
C GLY A 297 9.24 4.93 7.90
N ALA A 298 9.34 4.90 6.57
CA ALA A 298 9.29 6.10 5.72
C ALA A 298 8.13 6.01 4.72
N ALA A 299 7.47 7.14 4.44
CA ALA A 299 6.37 7.26 3.49
C ALA A 299 6.54 8.48 2.60
N ILE A 300 6.01 8.41 1.38
CA ILE A 300 5.98 9.49 0.39
C ILE A 300 4.51 9.84 0.13
N ILE A 301 4.16 11.11 0.34
CA ILE A 301 2.82 11.66 0.11
C ILE A 301 2.95 12.69 -1.02
N ILE A 302 2.45 12.38 -2.22
CA ILE A 302 2.54 13.28 -3.37
C ILE A 302 1.35 14.24 -3.37
N ASP A 303 1.61 15.52 -3.63
CA ASP A 303 0.60 16.56 -3.70
C ASP A 303 -0.40 16.30 -4.86
N ASP A 304 -1.69 16.56 -4.63
CA ASP A 304 -2.76 16.31 -5.60
C ASP A 304 -2.58 17.10 -6.91
N GLU A 305 -2.00 18.31 -6.87
CA GLU A 305 -1.81 19.18 -8.04
C GLU A 305 -0.65 18.73 -8.95
N THR A 306 0.22 17.82 -8.48
CA THR A 306 1.35 17.31 -9.27
C THR A 306 0.83 16.52 -10.49
N PRO A 307 1.29 16.79 -11.74
CA PRO A 307 0.93 16.04 -12.93
C PRO A 307 1.73 14.72 -12.99
N LEU A 308 1.33 13.77 -12.13
CA LEU A 308 2.14 12.65 -11.68
C LEU A 308 2.16 11.47 -12.66
N TYR A 309 3.36 11.06 -13.05
CA TYR A 309 3.68 9.77 -13.63
C TYR A 309 4.47 8.93 -12.62
N ILE A 310 4.18 7.63 -12.55
CA ILE A 310 4.92 6.66 -11.71
C ILE A 310 5.51 5.56 -12.60
N SER A 311 6.70 5.09 -12.24
CA SER A 311 7.28 3.82 -12.71
C SER A 311 7.82 2.99 -11.54
N VAL A 312 7.80 1.66 -11.68
CA VAL A 312 8.32 0.68 -10.71
C VAL A 312 9.25 -0.25 -11.46
N ASN A 313 10.53 -0.38 -11.08
CA ASN A 313 11.49 -1.19 -11.80
C ASN A 313 12.20 -2.20 -10.89
N LYS A 314 11.80 -3.47 -10.98
CA LYS A 314 12.38 -4.59 -10.21
C LYS A 314 13.85 -4.85 -10.51
N GLY A 315 14.28 -4.66 -11.77
CA GLY A 315 15.64 -4.94 -12.22
C GLY A 315 16.65 -3.94 -11.67
N LYS A 316 16.31 -2.64 -11.73
CA LYS A 316 17.11 -1.56 -11.13
C LYS A 316 16.88 -1.40 -9.62
N LYS A 317 15.75 -1.86 -9.10
CA LYS A 317 15.27 -1.68 -7.72
C LYS A 317 14.92 -0.23 -7.37
N GLU A 318 14.22 0.45 -8.28
CA GLU A 318 13.78 1.85 -8.11
C GLU A 318 12.26 2.03 -8.35
N ILE A 319 11.64 2.93 -7.57
CA ILE A 319 10.33 3.55 -7.86
C ILE A 319 10.63 4.99 -8.24
N CYS A 320 10.14 5.47 -9.37
CA CYS A 320 10.35 6.86 -9.78
C CYS A 320 9.03 7.62 -9.90
N LEU A 321 9.04 8.87 -9.42
CA LEU A 321 7.98 9.85 -9.53
C LEU A 321 8.41 10.92 -10.52
N LYS A 322 7.55 11.31 -11.47
CA LYS A 322 7.85 12.29 -12.51
C LYS A 322 6.68 13.24 -12.71
N ALA A 323 6.94 14.55 -12.78
CA ALA A 323 5.91 15.53 -13.14
C ALA A 323 5.96 15.83 -14.65
N LYS A 324 4.89 15.52 -15.37
CA LYS A 324 4.80 15.69 -16.83
C LYS A 324 3.35 15.99 -17.26
N TYR A 325 3.16 17.06 -18.03
CA TYR A 325 1.90 17.32 -18.74
C TYR A 325 1.79 16.47 -20.03
N ASP A 326 0.56 16.13 -20.39
CA ASP A 326 0.19 15.38 -21.60
C ASP A 326 -1.14 15.92 -22.17
N GLU A 327 -1.77 15.21 -23.11
CA GLU A 327 -3.00 15.65 -23.78
C GLU A 327 -4.30 15.09 -23.19
N PHE A 328 -4.24 14.30 -22.11
CA PHE A 328 -5.43 13.69 -21.50
C PHE A 328 -5.40 13.69 -19.96
N ALA A 329 -4.53 12.90 -19.36
CA ALA A 329 -4.46 12.71 -17.92
C ALA A 329 -4.11 14.01 -17.19
N PHE A 330 -3.23 14.81 -17.78
CA PHE A 330 -2.83 16.12 -17.26
C PHE A 330 -2.88 17.19 -18.36
N ALA A 331 -3.96 17.18 -19.13
CA ALA A 331 -4.26 18.14 -20.21
C ALA A 331 -4.43 19.60 -19.73
N ASN A 332 -4.86 19.76 -18.48
CA ASN A 332 -5.22 21.03 -17.87
C ASN A 332 -4.03 21.62 -17.11
N LYS A 333 -3.08 22.22 -17.85
CA LYS A 333 -1.90 22.86 -17.28
C LYS A 333 -2.28 23.90 -16.22
N LEU A 334 -1.85 23.67 -14.98
CA LEU A 334 -2.06 24.58 -13.84
C LEU A 334 -0.96 25.65 -13.80
N THR A 335 0.25 25.27 -14.18
CA THR A 335 1.45 26.10 -14.27
C THR A 335 2.04 26.01 -15.67
N GLU A 336 2.88 26.97 -16.05
CA GLU A 336 3.50 27.03 -17.39
C GLU A 336 4.34 25.78 -17.71
N PHE A 337 5.10 25.32 -16.71
CA PHE A 337 5.90 24.10 -16.74
C PHE A 337 5.54 23.18 -15.57
N PRO A 338 5.80 21.86 -15.64
CA PRO A 338 5.44 20.92 -14.59
C PRO A 338 6.13 21.22 -13.24
N GLU A 339 5.35 21.17 -12.16
CA GLU A 339 5.86 21.21 -10.79
C GLU A 339 5.63 19.86 -10.11
N MET A 340 6.55 19.44 -9.26
CA MET A 340 6.47 18.18 -8.52
C MET A 340 6.63 18.45 -7.04
N LYS A 341 5.58 18.20 -6.26
CA LYS A 341 5.56 18.47 -4.83
C LYS A 341 5.16 17.21 -4.07
N TYR A 342 5.94 16.84 -3.08
CA TYR A 342 5.67 15.69 -2.22
C TYR A 342 6.31 15.88 -0.84
N ASN A 343 5.75 15.20 0.15
CA ASN A 343 6.31 15.14 1.49
C ASN A 343 6.90 13.74 1.72
N ILE A 344 8.10 13.66 2.28
CA ILE A 344 8.62 12.42 2.87
C ILE A 344 8.37 12.50 4.38
N CYS A 345 7.57 11.59 4.92
CA CYS A 345 7.31 11.48 6.36
C CYS A 345 7.97 10.23 6.93
N THR A 346 8.53 10.32 8.13
CA THR A 346 9.30 9.26 8.78
C THR A 346 8.93 9.12 10.25
N SER A 347 8.78 7.89 10.74
CA SER A 347 8.53 7.58 12.15
C SER A 347 9.45 6.46 12.63
N LYS A 348 9.19 5.91 13.82
CA LYS A 348 9.97 4.77 14.38
C LYS A 348 9.80 3.50 13.54
N ASP A 349 8.58 3.25 13.06
CA ASP A 349 8.17 2.01 12.40
C ASP A 349 7.01 2.26 11.43
N MET A 350 6.74 1.28 10.56
CA MET A 350 5.72 1.38 9.51
C MET A 350 4.28 1.45 10.06
N LYS A 351 3.97 0.77 11.18
CA LYS A 351 2.62 0.76 11.78
C LYS A 351 2.32 2.14 12.38
N SER A 352 3.23 2.66 13.20
CA SER A 352 3.15 3.97 13.83
C SER A 352 3.06 5.09 12.77
N LEU A 353 3.79 4.98 11.66
CA LEU A 353 3.70 5.95 10.55
C LEU A 353 2.37 5.86 9.78
N HIS A 354 1.87 4.66 9.50
CA HIS A 354 0.57 4.48 8.84
C HIS A 354 -0.57 5.01 9.72
N SER A 355 -0.62 4.61 10.99
CA SER A 355 -1.54 5.18 11.98
C SER A 355 -1.37 6.70 12.09
N SER A 356 -0.15 7.25 12.08
CA SER A 356 0.07 8.70 12.09
C SER A 356 -0.64 9.40 10.93
N ILE A 357 -0.33 8.99 9.70
CA ILE A 357 -0.78 9.65 8.47
C ILE A 357 -2.29 9.52 8.25
N HIS A 358 -2.89 8.37 8.62
CA HIS A 358 -4.32 8.11 8.41
C HIS A 358 -5.20 8.37 9.66
N SER A 359 -4.62 8.68 10.83
CA SER A 359 -5.41 9.02 12.02
C SER A 359 -6.12 10.36 11.88
N HIS A 360 -7.42 10.36 12.16
CA HIS A 360 -8.31 11.48 11.86
C HIS A 360 -8.32 12.55 12.97
N ARG A 361 -7.13 12.88 13.52
CA ARG A 361 -6.95 13.65 14.77
C ARG A 361 -7.53 15.06 14.80
N ARG A 362 -7.83 15.65 13.64
CA ARG A 362 -8.47 16.98 13.54
C ARG A 362 -9.99 16.91 13.53
N ALA A 363 -10.56 15.82 13.00
CA ALA A 363 -11.99 15.53 12.96
C ALA A 363 -12.15 14.04 12.55
N PRO A 364 -12.62 13.14 13.45
CA PRO A 364 -12.79 11.71 13.14
C PRO A 364 -13.81 11.47 12.03
N LEU A 365 -13.77 10.30 11.37
CA LEU A 365 -14.75 9.96 10.33
C LEU A 365 -16.18 9.86 10.84
N TRP A 366 -16.37 9.69 12.16
CA TRP A 366 -17.68 9.77 12.80
C TRP A 366 -18.19 11.20 13.01
N ASP A 367 -17.33 12.22 12.90
CA ASP A 367 -17.72 13.61 13.13
C ASP A 367 -18.80 14.05 12.12
N GLY A 368 -19.89 14.59 12.67
CA GLY A 368 -21.09 14.99 11.93
C GLY A 368 -21.81 13.87 11.18
N LEU A 369 -21.58 12.58 11.48
CA LEU A 369 -22.44 11.50 10.96
C LEU A 369 -23.80 11.53 11.65
N LYS A 370 -24.87 11.29 10.90
CA LYS A 370 -26.23 11.13 11.42
C LYS A 370 -26.39 9.71 12.00
N PRO A 371 -27.33 9.47 12.93
CA PRO A 371 -27.67 8.12 13.37
C PRO A 371 -28.08 7.19 12.21
N ALA A 372 -28.74 7.71 11.17
CA ALA A 372 -29.09 6.95 9.96
C ALA A 372 -27.84 6.52 9.16
N ASP A 373 -26.81 7.36 9.10
CA ASP A 373 -25.54 7.07 8.43
C ASP A 373 -24.83 5.91 9.15
N MET A 374 -24.77 5.97 10.49
CA MET A 374 -24.22 4.90 11.33
C MET A 374 -25.02 3.59 11.24
N ASN A 375 -26.35 3.65 11.24
CA ASN A 375 -27.19 2.48 11.03
C ASN A 375 -26.96 1.84 9.64
N THR A 376 -26.75 2.66 8.61
CA THR A 376 -26.45 2.17 7.24
C THR A 376 -25.08 1.49 7.18
N LEU A 377 -24.06 2.07 7.84
CA LEU A 377 -22.72 1.48 7.97
C LEU A 377 -22.75 0.12 8.69
N GLU A 378 -23.45 0.02 9.82
CA GLU A 378 -23.58 -1.24 10.56
C GLU A 378 -24.40 -2.29 9.80
N SER A 379 -25.44 -1.85 9.09
CA SER A 379 -26.28 -2.65 8.20
C SER A 379 -25.45 -3.31 7.09
N LEU A 380 -24.61 -2.56 6.38
CA LEU A 380 -23.73 -3.11 5.31
C LEU A 380 -22.68 -4.12 5.82
N ILE A 381 -22.24 -3.98 7.07
CA ILE A 381 -21.33 -4.96 7.73
C ILE A 381 -22.11 -6.23 8.15
N SER A 382 -23.37 -6.07 8.57
CA SER A 382 -24.16 -7.10 9.25
C SER A 382 -25.15 -7.86 8.36
N GLU A 383 -25.31 -7.43 7.11
CA GLU A 383 -26.34 -7.89 6.17
C GLU A 383 -25.75 -7.96 4.75
N PRO A 384 -26.20 -8.92 3.92
CA PRO A 384 -25.67 -9.07 2.57
C PRO A 384 -26.17 -8.00 1.60
N VAL A 385 -25.42 -7.81 0.52
CA VAL A 385 -25.80 -7.03 -0.68
C VAL A 385 -26.07 -8.01 -1.82
N TRP A 386 -27.31 -8.06 -2.27
CA TRP A 386 -27.75 -8.88 -3.40
C TRP A 386 -27.76 -8.03 -4.67
N GLN A 387 -26.86 -8.29 -5.61
CA GLN A 387 -26.82 -7.56 -6.86
C GLN A 387 -27.61 -8.31 -7.94
N ILE A 388 -28.71 -7.72 -8.41
CA ILE A 388 -29.45 -8.24 -9.56
C ILE A 388 -28.78 -7.72 -10.83
N VAL A 389 -28.18 -8.63 -11.61
CA VAL A 389 -27.45 -8.33 -12.86
C VAL A 389 -28.04 -9.18 -13.99
N PRO A 390 -28.99 -8.64 -14.79
CA PRO A 390 -29.44 -9.26 -16.02
C PRO A 390 -28.45 -9.02 -17.17
N ARG A 391 -28.60 -9.78 -18.26
CA ARG A 391 -27.87 -9.58 -19.51
C ARG A 391 -28.46 -8.44 -20.32
N PHE A 392 -29.78 -8.39 -20.36
CA PHE A 392 -30.53 -7.44 -21.16
C PHE A 392 -31.55 -6.69 -20.30
N LYS A 393 -31.71 -5.39 -20.59
CA LYS A 393 -32.70 -4.48 -20.00
C LYS A 393 -34.11 -5.11 -19.87
N HIS A 394 -34.55 -5.87 -20.86
CA HIS A 394 -35.89 -6.50 -20.87
C HIS A 394 -36.06 -7.66 -19.87
N GLU A 395 -34.98 -8.21 -19.30
CA GLU A 395 -35.03 -9.29 -18.30
C GLU A 395 -35.28 -8.75 -16.88
N LEU A 396 -35.05 -7.46 -16.64
CA LEU A 396 -35.33 -6.81 -15.35
C LEU A 396 -36.75 -6.23 -15.37
N GLN A 397 -37.64 -6.86 -14.58
CA GLN A 397 -39.06 -6.54 -14.42
C GLN A 397 -39.45 -6.69 -12.93
N ASP A 398 -40.66 -6.25 -12.56
CA ASP A 398 -41.22 -6.38 -11.19
C ASP A 398 -41.19 -7.85 -10.69
N GLU A 399 -41.49 -8.81 -11.57
CA GLU A 399 -41.48 -10.25 -11.31
C GLU A 399 -40.07 -10.80 -11.12
N THR A 400 -39.07 -10.29 -11.85
CA THR A 400 -37.65 -10.72 -11.72
C THR A 400 -37.11 -10.33 -10.36
N ILE A 401 -37.39 -9.11 -9.90
CA ILE A 401 -37.02 -8.63 -8.56
C ILE A 401 -37.74 -9.47 -7.50
N SER A 402 -39.06 -9.63 -7.63
CA SER A 402 -39.88 -10.39 -6.69
C SER A 402 -39.37 -11.83 -6.52
N ARG A 403 -39.20 -12.58 -7.62
CA ARG A 403 -38.74 -13.96 -7.62
C ARG A 403 -37.34 -14.11 -7.01
N TYR A 404 -36.40 -13.23 -7.35
CA TYR A 404 -35.05 -13.28 -6.78
C TYR A 404 -35.08 -13.05 -5.26
N THR A 405 -35.91 -12.13 -4.76
CA THR A 405 -36.04 -11.90 -3.31
C THR A 405 -36.80 -13.02 -2.58
N GLU A 406 -37.63 -13.78 -3.28
CA GLU A 406 -38.27 -14.99 -2.76
C GLU A 406 -37.28 -16.17 -2.71
N ASP A 407 -36.47 -16.38 -3.75
CA ASP A 407 -35.31 -17.31 -3.71
C ASP A 407 -34.37 -17.00 -2.51
N VAL A 408 -34.20 -15.72 -2.14
CA VAL A 408 -33.40 -15.29 -0.97
C VAL A 408 -34.10 -15.60 0.36
N ILE A 409 -35.42 -15.39 0.46
CA ILE A 409 -36.20 -15.72 1.66
C ILE A 409 -36.16 -17.23 1.92
N ASP A 410 -36.32 -18.04 0.86
CA ASP A 410 -36.40 -19.50 0.94
C ASP A 410 -35.06 -20.15 1.35
N LEU A 411 -33.93 -19.44 1.29
CA LEU A 411 -32.68 -19.88 1.93
C LEU A 411 -32.83 -19.97 3.47
N GLY A 412 -33.64 -19.13 4.10
CA GLY A 412 -34.00 -19.18 5.52
C GLY A 412 -32.87 -18.95 6.55
N PHE A 413 -31.59 -18.86 6.14
CA PHE A 413 -30.45 -18.63 7.05
C PHE A 413 -29.69 -17.31 6.83
N LEU A 414 -29.82 -16.69 5.65
CA LEU A 414 -29.24 -15.37 5.34
C LEU A 414 -30.27 -14.26 5.63
N LYS A 415 -29.78 -13.08 6.00
CA LYS A 415 -30.61 -11.88 6.21
C LYS A 415 -31.02 -11.25 4.88
N GLN A 416 -32.15 -10.55 4.88
CA GLN A 416 -32.71 -9.89 3.70
C GLN A 416 -31.83 -8.74 3.19
N GLY A 417 -31.32 -7.85 4.05
CA GLY A 417 -30.25 -6.91 3.67
C GLY A 417 -30.61 -5.96 2.52
N HIS A 418 -29.69 -5.76 1.58
CA HIS A 418 -29.80 -4.74 0.51
C HIS A 418 -29.95 -5.38 -0.86
N VAL A 419 -30.99 -5.01 -1.61
CA VAL A 419 -31.18 -5.35 -3.03
C VAL A 419 -30.58 -4.23 -3.88
N LEU A 420 -29.42 -4.48 -4.48
CA LEU A 420 -28.76 -3.56 -5.40
C LEU A 420 -29.20 -3.84 -6.84
N ILE A 421 -29.95 -2.89 -7.39
CA ILE A 421 -30.44 -2.92 -8.76
C ILE A 421 -29.48 -2.14 -9.66
N ASN A 422 -29.11 -2.75 -10.78
CA ASN A 422 -28.22 -2.16 -11.78
C ASN A 422 -28.90 -1.03 -12.58
N GLU A 423 -28.17 -0.38 -13.48
CA GLU A 423 -28.63 0.79 -14.25
C GLU A 423 -29.96 0.63 -15.02
N PHE A 424 -30.37 -0.62 -15.30
CA PHE A 424 -31.59 -0.95 -16.06
C PHE A 424 -32.92 -0.70 -15.31
N TRP A 425 -32.93 -0.06 -14.14
CA TRP A 425 -34.15 0.52 -13.56
C TRP A 425 -34.68 1.70 -14.41
N GLN A 426 -33.80 2.40 -15.12
CA GLN A 426 -34.12 3.43 -16.11
C GLN A 426 -34.55 2.81 -17.45
N TYR A 427 -35.14 3.60 -18.34
CA TYR A 427 -35.26 3.21 -19.75
C TYR A 427 -33.88 3.38 -20.42
N GLU A 428 -33.42 4.59 -20.72
CA GLU A 428 -32.02 4.85 -21.07
C GLU A 428 -31.22 5.42 -19.91
N ILE A 429 -29.92 5.12 -19.87
CA ILE A 429 -29.03 5.62 -18.81
C ILE A 429 -28.95 7.15 -18.93
N GLY A 430 -29.35 7.83 -17.86
CA GLY A 430 -29.46 9.29 -17.83
C GLY A 430 -30.88 9.82 -17.89
N ASP A 431 -31.90 8.98 -18.12
CA ASP A 431 -33.31 9.36 -17.98
C ASP A 431 -33.66 9.72 -16.53
N LEU A 432 -32.99 9.09 -15.55
CA LEU A 432 -33.13 9.33 -14.11
C LEU A 432 -34.59 9.22 -13.62
N THR A 433 -35.36 8.37 -14.30
CA THR A 433 -36.75 8.01 -13.99
C THR A 433 -36.95 6.51 -14.25
N VAL A 434 -37.81 5.86 -13.45
CA VAL A 434 -38.12 4.44 -13.58
C VAL A 434 -38.81 4.14 -14.91
N ASP A 435 -38.41 3.05 -15.57
CA ASP A 435 -39.02 2.55 -16.80
C ASP A 435 -40.40 1.93 -16.55
N LYS A 436 -41.44 2.77 -16.57
CA LYS A 436 -42.83 2.36 -16.31
C LYS A 436 -43.41 1.36 -17.34
N SER A 437 -42.67 1.02 -18.40
CA SER A 437 -43.04 -0.07 -19.33
C SER A 437 -42.68 -1.47 -18.82
N ARG A 438 -41.65 -1.58 -17.96
CA ARG A 438 -41.23 -2.83 -17.28
C ARG A 438 -41.53 -2.83 -15.78
N PHE A 439 -41.78 -1.65 -15.21
CA PHE A 439 -41.96 -1.40 -13.79
C PHE A 439 -43.29 -0.70 -13.52
N ALA A 440 -44.38 -1.31 -13.98
CA ALA A 440 -45.72 -0.77 -13.83
C ALA A 440 -46.19 -0.70 -12.36
N THR A 441 -45.58 -1.50 -11.47
CA THR A 441 -45.98 -1.63 -10.06
C THR A 441 -44.82 -1.54 -9.06
N LEU A 442 -43.66 -1.02 -9.47
CA LEU A 442 -42.42 -1.07 -8.68
C LEU A 442 -42.51 -0.40 -7.31
N ASN A 443 -43.33 0.63 -7.14
CA ASN A 443 -43.60 1.18 -5.80
C ASN A 443 -44.28 0.14 -4.89
N VAL A 444 -45.28 -0.60 -5.39
CA VAL A 444 -45.92 -1.73 -4.68
C VAL A 444 -44.95 -2.90 -4.47
N THR A 445 -44.01 -3.13 -5.39
CA THR A 445 -42.92 -4.11 -5.23
C THR A 445 -41.99 -3.71 -4.09
N VAL A 446 -41.45 -2.49 -4.09
CA VAL A 446 -40.58 -1.95 -3.03
C VAL A 446 -41.29 -1.96 -1.68
N ASP A 447 -42.56 -1.56 -1.61
CA ASP A 447 -43.40 -1.65 -0.40
C ASP A 447 -43.46 -3.07 0.19
N LYS A 448 -43.56 -4.11 -0.66
CA LYS A 448 -43.51 -5.51 -0.22
C LYS A 448 -42.12 -5.90 0.26
N LEU A 449 -41.06 -5.41 -0.38
CA LEU A 449 -39.67 -5.67 -0.01
C LEU A 449 -39.33 -5.08 1.36
N HIS A 450 -39.72 -3.83 1.62
CA HIS A 450 -39.57 -3.20 2.95
C HIS A 450 -40.30 -3.99 4.04
N ARG A 451 -41.55 -4.39 3.79
CA ARG A 451 -42.34 -5.22 4.73
C ARG A 451 -41.75 -6.62 4.95
N ARG A 452 -40.94 -7.12 4.00
CA ARG A 452 -40.15 -8.36 4.10
C ARG A 452 -38.77 -8.16 4.72
N GLY A 453 -38.35 -6.91 5.01
CA GLY A 453 -37.07 -6.59 5.66
C GLY A 453 -35.89 -6.32 4.73
N PHE A 454 -36.13 -6.18 3.42
CA PHE A 454 -35.14 -5.72 2.46
C PHE A 454 -35.05 -4.18 2.42
N LYS A 455 -33.89 -3.66 2.05
CA LYS A 455 -33.65 -2.26 1.60
C LYS A 455 -33.36 -2.28 0.10
N VAL A 456 -33.74 -1.23 -0.63
CA VAL A 456 -33.57 -1.16 -2.10
C VAL A 456 -32.58 -0.05 -2.46
N ALA A 457 -31.58 -0.41 -3.26
CA ALA A 457 -30.52 0.49 -3.71
C ALA A 457 -30.47 0.56 -5.24
N PHE A 458 -30.47 1.77 -5.81
CA PHE A 458 -30.35 1.98 -7.25
C PHE A 458 -28.92 2.38 -7.64
N THR A 459 -28.39 1.77 -8.70
CA THR A 459 -27.16 2.25 -9.34
C THR A 459 -27.43 3.53 -10.12
N ILE A 460 -26.63 4.59 -9.88
CA ILE A 460 -26.66 5.83 -10.66
C ILE A 460 -25.28 6.21 -11.17
N GLN A 461 -25.26 6.99 -12.24
CA GLN A 461 -24.07 7.30 -13.04
C GLN A 461 -24.05 8.78 -13.44
N PRO A 462 -22.85 9.38 -13.68
CA PRO A 462 -22.73 10.74 -14.21
C PRO A 462 -22.97 10.85 -15.73
N PHE A 463 -23.18 9.73 -16.42
CA PHE A 463 -23.32 9.63 -17.87
C PHE A 463 -24.78 9.75 -18.32
N ILE A 464 -25.01 10.51 -19.39
CA ILE A 464 -26.31 10.67 -20.07
C ILE A 464 -26.17 10.15 -21.49
N SER A 465 -26.86 9.06 -21.81
CA SER A 465 -26.95 8.49 -23.17
C SER A 465 -27.45 9.54 -24.17
N THR A 466 -26.97 9.52 -25.42
CA THR A 466 -27.53 10.37 -26.49
C THR A 466 -29.00 10.08 -26.76
N GLU A 467 -29.44 8.86 -26.46
CA GLU A 467 -30.83 8.40 -26.65
C GLU A 467 -31.73 8.72 -25.44
N SER A 468 -31.18 9.30 -24.37
CA SER A 468 -31.95 9.69 -23.18
C SER A 468 -32.88 10.87 -23.46
N VAL A 469 -34.08 10.84 -22.89
CA VAL A 469 -35.04 11.96 -22.96
C VAL A 469 -34.49 13.25 -22.33
N ASN A 470 -33.49 13.12 -21.45
CA ASN A 470 -32.80 14.24 -20.80
C ASN A 470 -31.63 14.81 -21.62
N PHE A 471 -31.17 14.14 -22.69
CA PHE A 471 -29.97 14.57 -23.42
C PHE A 471 -30.16 15.96 -24.06
N VAL A 472 -31.30 16.18 -24.74
CA VAL A 472 -31.64 17.49 -25.32
C VAL A 472 -31.78 18.57 -24.24
N GLU A 473 -32.38 18.25 -23.08
CA GLU A 473 -32.53 19.18 -21.95
C GLU A 473 -31.16 19.61 -21.38
N THR A 474 -30.25 18.64 -21.17
CA THR A 474 -28.92 18.86 -20.59
C THR A 474 -27.99 19.61 -21.55
N VAL A 475 -28.07 19.35 -22.87
CA VAL A 475 -27.37 20.15 -23.89
C VAL A 475 -27.89 21.60 -23.92
N GLN A 476 -29.21 21.81 -24.03
CA GLN A 476 -29.80 23.15 -24.08
C GLN A 476 -29.46 23.98 -22.84
N LYS A 477 -29.51 23.37 -21.65
CA LYS A 477 -29.16 24.01 -20.38
C LYS A 477 -27.65 24.08 -20.13
N ARG A 478 -26.81 23.50 -20.98
CA ARG A 478 -25.35 23.38 -20.80
C ARG A 478 -24.99 22.80 -19.43
N LEU A 479 -25.50 21.59 -19.17
CA LEU A 479 -25.24 20.79 -17.96
C LEU A 479 -24.24 19.66 -18.20
N LEU A 480 -23.83 19.43 -19.45
CA LEU A 480 -22.80 18.47 -19.83
C LEU A 480 -21.41 19.13 -19.90
N ILE A 481 -20.37 18.33 -19.70
CA ILE A 481 -18.98 18.70 -19.95
C ILE A 481 -18.82 19.11 -21.42
N SER A 482 -18.13 20.23 -21.68
CA SER A 482 -17.91 20.76 -23.02
C SER A 482 -16.63 20.21 -23.67
N GLU A 483 -16.53 20.28 -25.00
CA GLU A 483 -15.31 19.87 -25.71
C GLU A 483 -14.18 20.92 -25.61
N ARG A 484 -12.96 20.46 -25.34
CA ARG A 484 -11.73 21.25 -25.22
C ARG A 484 -11.40 21.91 -26.56
N ASN A 485 -11.18 23.23 -26.53
CA ASN A 485 -10.95 24.10 -27.69
C ASN A 485 -12.17 24.36 -28.62
N SER A 486 -13.35 23.80 -28.30
CA SER A 486 -14.61 24.03 -29.01
C SER A 486 -15.52 25.06 -28.31
N ASP A 487 -16.66 25.38 -28.93
CA ASP A 487 -17.71 26.20 -28.31
C ASP A 487 -18.30 25.51 -27.07
N ARG A 488 -18.50 26.24 -25.98
CA ARG A 488 -19.08 25.71 -24.71
C ARG A 488 -20.51 25.14 -24.84
N ARG A 489 -21.15 25.21 -26.00
CA ARG A 489 -22.42 24.53 -26.33
C ARG A 489 -22.23 23.13 -26.91
N ILE A 490 -21.03 22.77 -27.35
CA ILE A 490 -20.70 21.45 -27.90
C ILE A 490 -20.34 20.53 -26.73
N PRO A 491 -21.14 19.48 -26.43
CA PRO A 491 -20.82 18.53 -25.37
C PRO A 491 -19.67 17.62 -25.81
N ALA A 492 -18.76 17.33 -24.89
CA ALA A 492 -17.77 16.27 -25.10
C ALA A 492 -18.44 14.91 -24.89
N LEU A 493 -18.34 14.03 -25.89
CA LEU A 493 -18.92 12.70 -25.86
C LEU A 493 -17.87 11.64 -25.51
N THR A 494 -18.33 10.55 -24.89
CA THR A 494 -17.53 9.39 -24.47
C THR A 494 -18.33 8.10 -24.67
N ARG A 495 -17.69 6.96 -24.41
CA ARG A 495 -18.37 5.67 -24.22
C ARG A 495 -18.35 5.30 -22.76
N PHE A 496 -19.38 4.61 -22.30
CA PHE A 496 -19.43 4.10 -20.94
C PHE A 496 -20.24 2.80 -20.87
N LYS A 497 -19.61 1.71 -20.41
CA LYS A 497 -20.22 0.36 -20.35
C LYS A 497 -20.88 -0.08 -21.67
N SER A 498 -22.21 0.00 -21.75
CA SER A 498 -23.04 -0.39 -22.90
C SER A 498 -23.49 0.82 -23.74
N LEU A 499 -23.13 2.04 -23.35
CA LEU A 499 -23.43 3.27 -24.09
C LEU A 499 -22.38 3.48 -25.18
N ALA A 500 -22.78 3.31 -26.44
CA ALA A 500 -21.97 3.61 -27.61
C ALA A 500 -21.68 5.11 -27.78
N SER A 501 -22.48 5.97 -27.14
CA SER A 501 -22.29 7.42 -27.05
C SER A 501 -23.01 7.98 -25.81
N ALA A 502 -22.31 8.77 -25.00
CA ALA A 502 -22.86 9.47 -23.85
C ALA A 502 -22.16 10.81 -23.62
N GLY A 503 -22.89 11.80 -23.10
CA GLY A 503 -22.31 12.99 -22.47
C GLY A 503 -22.11 12.78 -20.97
N VAL A 504 -21.17 13.49 -20.35
CA VAL A 504 -20.97 13.47 -18.88
C VAL A 504 -21.56 14.75 -18.28
N LEU A 505 -22.33 14.64 -17.18
CA LEU A 505 -22.80 15.80 -16.43
C LEU A 505 -21.62 16.59 -15.84
N ASP A 506 -21.53 17.89 -16.10
CA ASP A 506 -20.55 18.76 -15.44
C ASP A 506 -21.05 19.15 -14.05
N ILE A 507 -20.70 18.37 -13.01
CA ILE A 507 -21.00 18.72 -11.61
C ILE A 507 -20.12 19.84 -11.04
N THR A 508 -19.14 20.35 -11.81
CA THR A 508 -18.39 21.56 -11.41
C THR A 508 -19.19 22.83 -11.66
N ASN A 509 -20.16 22.76 -12.58
CA ASN A 509 -21.12 23.81 -12.88
C ASN A 509 -22.31 23.77 -11.89
N ASP A 510 -22.52 24.88 -11.18
CA ASP A 510 -23.47 24.99 -10.06
C ASP A 510 -24.95 24.76 -10.47
N ARG A 511 -25.24 24.71 -11.77
CA ARG A 511 -26.58 24.45 -12.34
C ARG A 511 -26.89 22.96 -12.49
N SER A 512 -25.88 22.09 -12.60
CA SER A 512 -26.06 20.64 -12.82
C SER A 512 -26.44 19.91 -11.52
N VAL A 513 -25.88 20.35 -10.40
CA VAL A 513 -26.12 19.77 -9.06
C VAL A 513 -27.61 19.80 -8.67
N PRO A 514 -28.33 20.95 -8.66
CA PRO A 514 -29.75 20.98 -8.31
C PRO A 514 -30.64 20.28 -9.35
N TRP A 515 -30.20 20.17 -10.61
CA TRP A 515 -30.92 19.42 -11.64
C TRP A 515 -30.90 17.91 -11.35
N LEU A 516 -29.71 17.34 -11.08
CA LEU A 516 -29.54 15.93 -10.74
C LEU A 516 -30.22 15.61 -9.39
N GLN A 517 -30.00 16.45 -8.37
CA GLN A 517 -30.64 16.28 -7.07
C GLN A 517 -32.18 16.25 -7.18
N LYS A 518 -32.78 17.13 -8.01
CA LYS A 518 -34.23 17.13 -8.22
C LYS A 518 -34.74 15.84 -8.89
N LYS A 519 -34.02 15.30 -9.88
CA LYS A 519 -34.40 14.03 -10.55
C LYS A 519 -34.34 12.88 -9.55
N LEU A 520 -33.24 12.76 -8.79
CA LEU A 520 -33.04 11.70 -7.79
C LEU A 520 -34.03 11.79 -6.62
N GLN A 521 -34.35 13.00 -6.15
CA GLN A 521 -35.37 13.19 -5.10
C GLN A 521 -36.74 12.72 -5.57
N ALA A 522 -37.14 12.98 -6.83
CA ALA A 522 -38.40 12.49 -7.36
C ALA A 522 -38.48 10.94 -7.39
N VAL A 523 -37.36 10.24 -7.61
CA VAL A 523 -37.31 8.77 -7.53
C VAL A 523 -37.42 8.27 -6.10
N ILE A 524 -36.80 8.94 -5.12
CA ILE A 524 -37.00 8.66 -3.69
C ILE A 524 -38.47 8.87 -3.29
N ASP A 525 -39.06 9.99 -3.71
CA ASP A 525 -40.42 10.38 -3.32
C ASP A 525 -41.49 9.46 -3.96
N GLU A 526 -41.29 8.98 -5.19
CA GLU A 526 -42.24 8.11 -5.90
C GLU A 526 -42.06 6.61 -5.63
N TYR A 527 -40.83 6.13 -5.41
CA TYR A 527 -40.50 4.69 -5.28
C TYR A 527 -39.89 4.28 -3.93
N HIS A 528 -39.70 5.22 -3.02
CA HIS A 528 -39.26 4.99 -1.62
C HIS A 528 -37.91 4.25 -1.47
N ILE A 529 -37.02 4.37 -2.47
CA ILE A 529 -35.70 3.74 -2.44
C ILE A 529 -34.83 4.22 -1.27
N ASP A 530 -34.18 3.28 -0.59
CA ASP A 530 -33.42 3.54 0.64
C ASP A 530 -32.07 4.23 0.40
N SER A 531 -31.45 3.99 -0.76
CA SER A 531 -30.09 4.45 -1.05
C SER A 531 -29.69 4.37 -2.53
N PHE A 532 -28.51 4.91 -2.84
CA PHE A 532 -27.87 4.80 -4.14
C PHE A 532 -26.50 4.10 -4.06
N TYR A 533 -26.13 3.46 -5.17
CA TYR A 533 -24.77 3.07 -5.48
C TYR A 533 -24.23 3.96 -6.60
N PHE A 534 -23.05 4.54 -6.41
CA PHE A 534 -22.46 5.52 -7.32
C PHE A 534 -21.48 4.84 -8.27
N ASP A 535 -21.92 4.56 -9.49
CA ASP A 535 -21.06 4.01 -10.54
C ASP A 535 -20.45 5.16 -11.36
N LEU A 536 -19.25 5.58 -10.93
CA LEU A 536 -18.60 6.82 -11.37
C LEU A 536 -17.60 6.63 -12.53
N GLY A 537 -17.26 5.38 -12.86
CA GLY A 537 -16.25 5.04 -13.86
C GLY A 537 -14.81 5.39 -13.46
N THR A 538 -13.90 5.03 -14.35
CA THR A 538 -12.45 5.26 -14.26
C THR A 538 -12.09 6.64 -14.82
N ALA A 539 -10.81 7.01 -14.82
CA ALA A 539 -10.37 8.22 -15.52
C ALA A 539 -10.61 8.14 -17.04
N TYR A 540 -10.51 6.95 -17.62
CA TYR A 540 -10.61 6.71 -19.07
C TYR A 540 -12.04 6.71 -19.63
N ASP A 541 -13.05 6.67 -18.75
CA ASP A 541 -14.45 6.82 -19.15
C ASP A 541 -14.83 8.30 -19.39
N MET A 542 -14.00 9.26 -18.95
CA MET A 542 -14.18 10.68 -19.24
C MET A 542 -13.84 11.02 -20.71
N PRO A 543 -14.54 11.96 -21.36
CA PRO A 543 -14.24 12.37 -22.74
C PRO A 543 -12.78 12.80 -22.91
N HIS A 544 -12.11 12.33 -23.97
CA HIS A 544 -10.67 12.55 -24.16
C HIS A 544 -10.29 14.04 -24.27
N TYR A 545 -11.16 14.84 -24.90
CA TYR A 545 -11.03 16.28 -25.02
C TYR A 545 -12.02 17.01 -24.09
N TYR A 546 -12.00 16.71 -22.80
CA TYR A 546 -12.93 17.31 -21.81
C TYR A 546 -12.59 18.76 -21.44
N ARG A 547 -13.63 19.56 -21.16
CA ARG A 547 -13.56 20.87 -20.53
C ARG A 547 -14.78 21.11 -19.63
N CYS A 548 -14.54 21.07 -18.32
CA CYS A 548 -15.51 21.45 -17.28
C CYS A 548 -15.53 22.98 -17.06
N GLU A 549 -16.53 23.50 -16.35
CA GLU A 549 -16.64 24.91 -15.97
C GLU A 549 -15.54 25.32 -14.96
N LYS A 550 -15.23 24.47 -13.97
CA LYS A 550 -14.06 24.62 -13.09
C LYS A 550 -12.96 23.66 -13.55
N GLN A 551 -11.73 24.15 -13.71
CA GLN A 551 -10.60 23.37 -14.21
C GLN A 551 -10.26 22.22 -13.23
N LEU A 552 -10.14 21.00 -13.76
CA LEU A 552 -9.70 19.82 -13.01
C LEU A 552 -8.21 19.56 -13.23
N VAL A 553 -7.49 19.09 -12.22
CA VAL A 553 -6.07 18.66 -12.34
C VAL A 553 -5.94 17.49 -13.31
N ASN A 554 -6.80 16.49 -13.15
CA ASN A 554 -6.89 15.27 -13.96
C ASN A 554 -8.37 14.81 -14.07
N PRO A 555 -8.69 13.79 -14.89
CA PRO A 555 -10.06 13.29 -14.99
C PRO A 555 -10.61 12.74 -13.68
N ASP A 556 -9.77 12.12 -12.84
CA ASP A 556 -10.22 11.48 -11.59
C ASP A 556 -10.79 12.45 -10.55
N GLN A 557 -10.30 13.69 -10.50
CA GLN A 557 -10.79 14.70 -9.56
C GLN A 557 -12.31 14.91 -9.67
N TYR A 558 -12.88 14.68 -10.87
CA TYR A 558 -14.32 14.68 -11.11
C TYR A 558 -15.08 13.81 -10.10
N LYS A 559 -14.63 12.58 -9.83
CA LYS A 559 -15.36 11.62 -9.00
C LYS A 559 -15.31 12.00 -7.51
N THR A 560 -14.19 12.56 -7.06
CA THR A 560 -14.09 13.14 -5.71
C THR A 560 -15.05 14.32 -5.52
N ILE A 561 -15.20 15.19 -6.52
CA ILE A 561 -16.17 16.30 -6.45
C ILE A 561 -17.59 15.73 -6.46
N PHE A 562 -17.93 14.84 -7.40
CA PHE A 562 -19.26 14.20 -7.49
C PHE A 562 -19.69 13.56 -6.17
N THR A 563 -18.82 12.73 -5.54
CA THR A 563 -19.14 12.11 -4.25
C THR A 563 -19.34 13.16 -3.15
N LYS A 564 -18.42 14.12 -2.99
CA LYS A 564 -18.49 15.15 -1.94
C LYS A 564 -19.67 16.12 -2.11
N THR A 565 -20.18 16.28 -3.33
CA THR A 565 -21.39 17.07 -3.61
C THR A 565 -22.65 16.39 -3.07
N PHE A 566 -22.76 15.06 -3.14
CA PHE A 566 -24.00 14.34 -2.80
C PHE A 566 -23.98 13.59 -1.46
N GLU A 567 -22.81 13.30 -0.87
CA GLU A 567 -22.64 12.53 0.39
C GLU A 567 -23.39 13.09 1.62
N LYS A 568 -23.85 14.35 1.57
CA LYS A 568 -24.62 14.98 2.67
C LYS A 568 -26.13 14.97 2.43
N ALA A 569 -26.54 14.87 1.17
CA ALA A 569 -27.91 15.02 0.69
C ALA A 569 -28.59 13.68 0.37
N LEU A 570 -27.84 12.69 -0.09
CA LEU A 570 -28.34 11.36 -0.47
C LEU A 570 -27.73 10.28 0.43
N ASN A 571 -28.48 9.20 0.67
CA ASN A 571 -27.92 8.00 1.28
C ASN A 571 -27.18 7.19 0.21
N ILE A 572 -25.88 6.94 0.40
CA ILE A 572 -25.01 6.30 -0.59
C ILE A 572 -24.30 5.12 0.08
N ILE A 573 -24.53 3.91 -0.40
CA ILE A 573 -23.95 2.68 0.18
C ILE A 573 -22.56 2.35 -0.37
N GLY A 574 -22.20 2.86 -1.56
CA GLY A 574 -20.87 2.67 -2.10
C GLY A 574 -20.59 3.39 -3.42
N VAL A 575 -19.31 3.39 -3.81
CA VAL A 575 -18.78 3.96 -5.06
C VAL A 575 -18.01 2.90 -5.86
N SER A 576 -18.05 2.97 -7.20
CA SER A 576 -17.27 2.08 -8.09
C SER A 576 -15.82 2.52 -8.34
N SER A 577 -15.43 3.75 -7.96
CA SER A 577 -14.06 4.26 -8.09
C SER A 577 -13.81 5.42 -7.11
N ALA A 578 -12.58 5.57 -6.62
CA ALA A 578 -12.18 6.66 -5.72
C ALA A 578 -10.68 7.02 -5.87
N ILE A 579 -10.34 8.29 -5.69
CA ILE A 579 -8.95 8.74 -5.45
C ILE A 579 -8.73 9.42 -4.09
N SER A 580 -9.78 9.49 -3.29
CA SER A 580 -9.81 10.09 -1.96
C SER A 580 -10.83 9.37 -1.12
N LEU A 581 -10.56 9.14 0.17
CA LEU A 581 -11.50 8.52 1.11
C LEU A 581 -12.89 9.19 1.06
N PRO A 582 -13.95 8.49 0.63
CA PRO A 582 -15.31 8.99 0.76
C PRO A 582 -15.76 8.91 2.22
N ARG A 583 -16.74 9.74 2.58
CA ARG A 583 -17.27 9.77 3.94
C ARG A 583 -18.17 8.54 4.21
N PRO A 584 -18.12 7.91 5.39
CA PRO A 584 -19.09 6.87 5.75
C PRO A 584 -20.54 7.39 5.62
N PRO A 585 -21.51 6.55 5.22
CA PRO A 585 -21.46 5.09 5.15
C PRO A 585 -20.94 4.51 3.82
N ILE A 586 -20.35 5.32 2.94
CA ILE A 586 -19.94 4.93 1.59
C ILE A 586 -18.78 3.92 1.63
N PHE A 587 -19.01 2.70 1.13
CA PHE A 587 -17.94 1.72 0.91
C PHE A 587 -17.29 1.91 -0.47
N VAL A 588 -15.96 1.80 -0.54
CA VAL A 588 -15.25 1.78 -1.83
C VAL A 588 -15.25 0.36 -2.40
N SER A 589 -15.75 0.20 -3.62
CA SER A 589 -15.81 -1.12 -4.26
C SER A 589 -14.44 -1.55 -4.77
N LEU A 590 -14.12 -2.82 -4.60
CA LEU A 590 -13.05 -3.46 -5.37
C LEU A 590 -13.44 -3.48 -6.87
N PRO A 591 -12.46 -3.60 -7.79
CA PRO A 591 -12.76 -3.77 -9.21
C PRO A 591 -13.58 -5.06 -9.41
N PRO A 592 -14.38 -5.16 -10.48
CA PRO A 592 -15.11 -6.40 -10.76
C PRO A 592 -14.13 -7.55 -10.99
N PHE A 593 -14.46 -8.73 -10.50
CA PHE A 593 -13.60 -9.92 -10.59
C PHE A 593 -14.30 -11.05 -11.33
N GLU A 594 -13.68 -11.59 -12.38
CA GLU A 594 -14.19 -12.74 -13.13
C GLU A 594 -14.33 -13.98 -12.24
N SER A 595 -15.17 -14.94 -12.65
CA SER A 595 -15.31 -16.25 -12.00
C SER A 595 -14.13 -17.19 -12.27
N THR A 596 -12.92 -16.77 -11.89
CA THR A 596 -11.65 -17.50 -12.10
C THR A 596 -10.81 -17.61 -10.82
N TRP A 597 -9.93 -18.61 -10.77
CA TRP A 597 -8.98 -18.80 -9.67
C TRP A 597 -7.88 -17.72 -9.69
N GLU A 598 -7.60 -17.12 -10.85
CA GLU A 598 -6.77 -15.94 -11.03
C GLU A 598 -7.38 -14.73 -10.30
N ALA A 599 -8.67 -14.46 -10.53
CA ALA A 599 -9.36 -13.33 -9.92
C ALA A 599 -9.56 -13.51 -8.40
N LEU A 600 -9.89 -14.73 -7.94
CA LEU A 600 -9.95 -15.05 -6.51
C LEU A 600 -8.64 -14.69 -5.77
N ARG A 601 -7.48 -14.99 -6.39
CA ARG A 601 -6.15 -14.65 -5.84
C ARG A 601 -5.84 -13.15 -5.81
N LEU A 602 -6.55 -12.32 -6.59
CA LEU A 602 -6.38 -10.87 -6.59
C LEU A 602 -7.23 -10.15 -5.52
N VAL A 603 -8.27 -10.79 -4.97
CA VAL A 603 -9.18 -10.16 -3.99
C VAL A 603 -8.43 -9.71 -2.75
N ILE A 604 -7.60 -10.57 -2.14
CA ILE A 604 -6.87 -10.23 -0.89
C ILE A 604 -5.80 -9.15 -1.16
N PRO A 605 -4.86 -9.27 -2.11
CA PRO A 605 -3.87 -8.21 -2.38
C PRO A 605 -4.50 -6.85 -2.67
N THR A 606 -5.64 -6.81 -3.39
CA THR A 606 -6.37 -5.57 -3.66
C THR A 606 -6.98 -5.00 -2.38
N MET A 607 -7.61 -5.85 -1.55
CA MET A 607 -8.17 -5.45 -0.25
C MET A 607 -7.10 -4.87 0.69
N LEU A 608 -5.94 -5.51 0.79
CA LEU A 608 -4.82 -5.06 1.61
C LEU A 608 -4.24 -3.75 1.10
N THR A 609 -4.09 -3.61 -0.22
CA THR A 609 -3.63 -2.36 -0.85
C THR A 609 -4.60 -1.21 -0.58
N TYR A 610 -5.91 -1.45 -0.61
CA TYR A 610 -6.90 -0.40 -0.35
C TYR A 610 -6.93 -0.02 1.14
N GLY A 611 -6.74 -0.99 2.04
CA GLY A 611 -6.54 -0.72 3.46
C GLY A 611 -5.30 0.14 3.74
N VAL A 612 -4.14 -0.21 3.14
CA VAL A 612 -2.90 0.59 3.25
C VAL A 612 -3.04 1.98 2.63
N ASN A 613 -3.85 2.13 1.57
CA ASN A 613 -4.18 3.42 0.97
C ASN A 613 -5.10 4.29 1.85
N GLY A 614 -5.59 3.79 2.98
CA GLY A 614 -6.47 4.53 3.90
C GLY A 614 -7.96 4.41 3.60
N PHE A 615 -8.40 3.34 2.94
CA PHE A 615 -9.83 3.02 2.77
C PHE A 615 -10.25 1.90 3.74
N PRO A 616 -10.77 2.21 4.93
CA PRO A 616 -11.12 1.17 5.91
C PRO A 616 -12.45 0.45 5.61
N PHE A 617 -13.32 1.05 4.78
CA PHE A 617 -14.62 0.51 4.40
C PHE A 617 -14.63 0.15 2.92
N THR A 618 -14.41 -1.14 2.64
CA THR A 618 -14.30 -1.69 1.27
C THR A 618 -15.38 -2.73 0.99
N MET A 619 -16.02 -2.64 -0.17
CA MET A 619 -17.02 -3.61 -0.64
C MET A 619 -16.34 -4.62 -1.58
N PRO A 620 -16.28 -5.92 -1.24
CA PRO A 620 -15.72 -6.93 -2.12
C PRO A 620 -16.56 -7.15 -3.39
N GLY A 621 -15.94 -7.72 -4.42
CA GLY A 621 -16.66 -8.33 -5.55
C GLY A 621 -17.54 -9.50 -5.10
N ALA A 622 -18.45 -9.93 -5.96
CA ALA A 622 -19.46 -10.93 -5.59
C ALA A 622 -18.88 -12.33 -5.31
N VAL A 623 -19.59 -13.12 -4.50
CA VAL A 623 -19.22 -14.51 -4.18
C VAL A 623 -19.22 -15.37 -5.45
N GLY A 624 -18.03 -15.90 -5.80
CA GLY A 624 -17.81 -16.67 -7.02
C GLY A 624 -17.46 -15.83 -8.25
N GLY A 625 -17.25 -14.53 -8.08
CA GLY A 625 -17.03 -13.56 -9.15
C GLY A 625 -18.27 -12.72 -9.44
N ASP A 626 -18.03 -11.52 -9.95
CA ASP A 626 -19.06 -10.68 -10.55
C ASP A 626 -19.45 -11.24 -11.94
N ILE A 627 -20.65 -10.93 -12.44
CA ILE A 627 -21.14 -11.48 -13.71
C ILE A 627 -20.54 -10.72 -14.90
N TYR A 628 -19.96 -11.46 -15.84
CA TYR A 628 -19.44 -10.95 -17.11
C TYR A 628 -20.29 -11.46 -18.28
N TRP A 629 -20.57 -10.58 -19.25
CA TRP A 629 -21.42 -10.90 -20.39
C TRP A 629 -20.61 -10.98 -21.70
N PRO A 630 -20.44 -12.18 -22.29
CA PRO A 630 -19.78 -12.30 -23.58
C PRO A 630 -20.47 -11.46 -24.65
N GLY A 631 -19.73 -10.53 -25.24
CA GLY A 631 -20.20 -9.65 -26.32
C GLY A 631 -20.82 -8.32 -25.88
N SER A 632 -20.82 -7.95 -24.59
CA SER A 632 -21.04 -6.53 -24.23
C SER A 632 -19.74 -5.74 -24.43
N GLU A 633 -19.80 -4.54 -25.03
CA GLU A 633 -18.61 -3.67 -25.19
C GLU A 633 -17.98 -3.22 -23.85
N GLN A 634 -18.66 -3.50 -22.72
CA GLN A 634 -18.17 -3.29 -21.36
C GLN A 634 -16.71 -3.78 -21.22
N PHE A 635 -16.41 -5.00 -21.68
CA PHE A 635 -15.04 -5.53 -21.73
C PHE A 635 -14.85 -6.45 -22.95
N LEU A 636 -13.85 -6.15 -23.78
CA LEU A 636 -13.39 -7.09 -24.82
C LEU A 636 -12.87 -8.38 -24.16
N PRO A 637 -13.12 -9.57 -24.74
CA PRO A 637 -12.73 -10.83 -24.13
C PRO A 637 -11.20 -10.92 -24.00
N SER A 638 -10.73 -11.20 -22.78
CA SER A 638 -9.33 -11.53 -22.52
C SER A 638 -8.90 -12.69 -23.42
N SER A 639 -7.77 -12.56 -24.13
CA SER A 639 -7.30 -13.53 -25.13
C SER A 639 -6.90 -14.90 -24.55
N LYS A 640 -7.08 -15.10 -23.23
CA LYS A 640 -6.88 -16.37 -22.51
C LYS A 640 -8.21 -17.02 -22.07
N GLY A 641 -9.33 -16.32 -22.21
CA GLY A 641 -10.67 -16.79 -21.83
C GLY A 641 -11.29 -17.72 -22.88
N SER A 642 -10.58 -18.76 -23.30
CA SER A 642 -11.16 -19.82 -24.12
C SER A 642 -12.16 -20.63 -23.29
N ILE A 643 -13.44 -20.49 -23.58
CA ILE A 643 -14.49 -21.32 -22.96
C ILE A 643 -14.29 -22.77 -23.43
N GLU A 644 -13.66 -23.60 -22.60
CA GLU A 644 -13.60 -25.04 -22.82
C GLU A 644 -15.01 -25.61 -22.70
N SER A 645 -15.61 -25.95 -23.85
CA SER A 645 -16.99 -26.43 -23.97
C SER A 645 -17.14 -27.90 -23.55
N SER A 646 -16.64 -28.23 -22.36
CA SER A 646 -16.51 -29.60 -21.84
C SER A 646 -16.64 -29.69 -20.32
N SER A 647 -17.62 -29.00 -19.73
CA SER A 647 -18.09 -29.27 -18.37
C SER A 647 -19.61 -29.10 -18.25
N ASN A 648 -20.23 -29.85 -17.33
CA ASN A 648 -21.68 -29.87 -17.13
C ASN A 648 -22.15 -28.62 -16.38
N THR A 649 -22.15 -27.46 -17.03
CA THR A 649 -22.71 -26.22 -16.48
C THR A 649 -24.24 -26.28 -16.48
N THR A 650 -24.86 -26.17 -15.31
CA THR A 650 -26.30 -25.89 -15.18
C THR A 650 -26.57 -24.47 -15.68
N GLN A 651 -27.15 -24.37 -16.87
CA GLN A 651 -27.55 -23.09 -17.48
C GLN A 651 -29.02 -22.80 -17.17
N GLU A 652 -29.27 -21.67 -16.53
CA GLU A 652 -30.60 -21.03 -16.49
C GLU A 652 -30.42 -19.60 -17.00
N ASN A 653 -31.32 -19.13 -17.88
CA ASN A 653 -31.25 -17.79 -18.52
C ASN A 653 -29.91 -17.46 -19.23
N GLY A 654 -29.16 -18.48 -19.65
CA GLY A 654 -27.84 -18.30 -20.30
C GLY A 654 -26.72 -17.85 -19.37
N ILE A 655 -26.94 -17.83 -18.05
CA ILE A 655 -25.91 -17.63 -17.04
C ILE A 655 -25.24 -18.97 -16.76
N ALA A 656 -23.93 -19.07 -16.99
CA ALA A 656 -23.14 -20.16 -16.45
C ALA A 656 -22.85 -19.87 -14.97
N LEU A 657 -23.19 -20.80 -14.07
CA LEU A 657 -22.74 -20.71 -12.68
C LEU A 657 -21.20 -20.87 -12.63
N PRO A 658 -20.51 -20.16 -11.71
CA PRO A 658 -19.11 -20.41 -11.40
C PRO A 658 -18.80 -21.88 -11.10
N GLU A 659 -17.54 -22.30 -11.22
CA GLU A 659 -17.15 -23.63 -10.78
C GLU A 659 -17.50 -23.84 -9.30
N ARG A 660 -18.19 -24.96 -8.98
CA ARG A 660 -18.68 -25.24 -7.62
C ARG A 660 -17.59 -25.11 -6.55
N GLU A 661 -16.39 -25.64 -6.81
CA GLU A 661 -15.27 -25.53 -5.86
C GLU A 661 -14.79 -24.07 -5.70
N LEU A 662 -14.67 -23.33 -6.82
CA LEU A 662 -14.32 -21.91 -6.79
C LEU A 662 -15.34 -21.11 -5.96
N TYR A 663 -16.64 -21.33 -6.19
CA TYR A 663 -17.72 -20.68 -5.41
C TYR A 663 -17.64 -21.03 -3.92
N MET A 664 -17.38 -22.30 -3.58
CA MET A 664 -17.19 -22.75 -2.19
C MET A 664 -15.99 -22.04 -1.53
N ARG A 665 -14.82 -21.99 -2.18
CA ARG A 665 -13.62 -21.28 -1.66
C ARG A 665 -13.80 -19.76 -1.58
N TRP A 666 -14.51 -19.17 -2.55
CA TRP A 666 -14.82 -17.73 -2.56
C TRP A 666 -15.80 -17.35 -1.45
N LEU A 667 -16.84 -18.17 -1.20
CA LEU A 667 -17.78 -17.98 -0.09
C LEU A 667 -17.08 -18.11 1.27
N GLN A 668 -16.19 -19.09 1.41
CA GLN A 668 -15.32 -19.28 2.56
C GLN A 668 -14.49 -18.02 2.87
N MET A 669 -13.86 -17.41 1.86
CA MET A 669 -13.14 -16.13 2.01
C MET A 669 -14.10 -14.97 2.34
N ALA A 670 -15.15 -14.77 1.54
CA ALA A 670 -16.08 -13.64 1.66
C ALA A 670 -16.82 -13.59 3.01
N THR A 671 -16.98 -14.73 3.68
CA THR A 671 -17.50 -14.85 5.04
C THR A 671 -16.77 -13.93 6.03
N PHE A 672 -15.47 -13.66 5.81
CA PHE A 672 -14.60 -12.84 6.67
C PHE A 672 -14.37 -11.40 6.17
N LEU A 673 -14.83 -11.04 4.97
CA LEU A 673 -14.63 -9.71 4.39
C LEU A 673 -15.70 -8.70 4.89
N PRO A 674 -15.52 -7.37 4.74
CA PRO A 674 -16.39 -6.39 5.40
C PRO A 674 -17.86 -6.49 5.02
N VAL A 675 -18.15 -6.69 3.72
CA VAL A 675 -19.51 -6.85 3.17
C VAL A 675 -19.59 -8.20 2.44
N MET A 676 -20.72 -8.93 2.56
CA MET A 676 -20.99 -10.09 1.71
C MET A 676 -21.84 -9.69 0.52
N LYS A 677 -21.28 -9.79 -0.69
CA LYS A 677 -21.96 -9.45 -1.95
C LYS A 677 -22.30 -10.71 -2.75
N PHE A 678 -23.52 -10.84 -3.27
CA PHE A 678 -23.98 -12.01 -4.02
C PHE A 678 -24.59 -11.62 -5.37
N THR A 679 -24.19 -12.34 -6.41
CA THR A 679 -24.79 -12.38 -7.77
C THR A 679 -25.49 -13.71 -8.04
N HIS A 680 -24.93 -14.80 -7.51
CA HIS A 680 -25.50 -16.15 -7.54
C HIS A 680 -25.86 -16.60 -6.13
N LEU A 681 -27.00 -17.27 -5.97
CA LEU A 681 -27.43 -17.82 -4.67
C LEU A 681 -26.90 -19.25 -4.48
N PRO A 682 -26.55 -19.67 -3.25
CA PRO A 682 -26.08 -21.04 -2.97
C PRO A 682 -27.04 -22.13 -3.43
N SER A 683 -28.35 -21.85 -3.43
CA SER A 683 -29.41 -22.77 -3.87
C SER A 683 -29.33 -23.16 -5.34
N LYS A 684 -28.85 -22.27 -6.23
CA LYS A 684 -28.85 -22.52 -7.69
C LYS A 684 -27.90 -23.65 -8.11
N TYR A 685 -26.99 -24.09 -7.24
CA TYR A 685 -26.14 -25.26 -7.47
C TYR A 685 -26.85 -26.62 -7.29
N ASN A 686 -28.03 -26.65 -6.65
CA ASN A 686 -28.77 -27.89 -6.34
C ASN A 686 -27.91 -28.97 -5.62
N ASP A 687 -26.90 -28.56 -4.83
CA ASP A 687 -26.02 -29.44 -4.04
C ASP A 687 -26.18 -29.10 -2.55
N GLU A 688 -26.70 -30.06 -1.77
CA GLU A 688 -26.96 -29.90 -0.34
C GLU A 688 -25.71 -29.48 0.44
N ARG A 689 -24.50 -29.87 0.00
CA ARG A 689 -23.24 -29.51 0.66
C ARG A 689 -22.89 -28.04 0.47
N VAL A 690 -23.29 -27.44 -0.65
CA VAL A 690 -23.11 -25.98 -0.89
C VAL A 690 -24.06 -25.19 0.00
N LEU A 691 -25.30 -25.66 0.16
CA LEU A 691 -26.30 -25.07 1.08
C LEU A 691 -25.91 -25.23 2.55
N GLU A 692 -25.48 -26.42 2.98
CA GLU A 692 -25.04 -26.67 4.35
C GLU A 692 -23.80 -25.84 4.70
N MET A 693 -22.81 -25.77 3.80
CA MET A 693 -21.65 -24.90 4.00
C MET A 693 -22.06 -23.43 4.08
N ALA A 694 -22.92 -22.94 3.19
CA ALA A 694 -23.41 -21.56 3.22
C ALA A 694 -24.12 -21.24 4.54
N LYS A 695 -24.92 -22.17 5.07
CA LYS A 695 -25.57 -22.06 6.38
C LYS A 695 -24.56 -22.03 7.53
N ASN A 696 -23.58 -22.93 7.53
CA ASN A 696 -22.55 -23.00 8.57
C ASN A 696 -21.63 -21.77 8.56
N LEU A 697 -21.23 -21.28 7.39
CA LEU A 697 -20.46 -20.04 7.23
C LEU A 697 -21.28 -18.80 7.62
N THR A 698 -22.58 -18.76 7.31
CA THR A 698 -23.46 -17.67 7.75
C THR A 698 -23.58 -17.62 9.28
N LEU A 699 -23.72 -18.77 9.94
CA LEU A 699 -23.72 -18.86 11.41
C LEU A 699 -22.36 -18.45 12.01
N LEU A 700 -21.25 -18.81 11.35
CA LEU A 700 -19.90 -18.37 11.73
C LEU A 700 -19.76 -16.85 11.61
N ARG A 701 -20.21 -16.25 10.51
CA ARG A 701 -20.18 -14.79 10.33
C ARG A 701 -21.00 -14.08 11.41
N GLN A 702 -22.24 -14.51 11.62
CA GLN A 702 -23.16 -13.89 12.60
C GLN A 702 -22.62 -13.97 14.04
N LYS A 703 -21.99 -15.09 14.43
CA LYS A 703 -21.52 -15.31 15.80
C LYS A 703 -20.12 -14.76 16.10
N LEU A 704 -19.26 -14.63 15.07
CA LEU A 704 -17.84 -14.33 15.25
C LEU A 704 -17.38 -13.12 14.44
N VAL A 705 -17.55 -13.17 13.11
CA VAL A 705 -16.97 -12.17 12.20
C VAL A 705 -17.66 -10.82 12.30
N THR A 706 -18.99 -10.76 12.22
CA THR A 706 -19.75 -9.51 12.28
C THR A 706 -19.53 -8.77 13.61
N PRO A 707 -19.56 -9.42 14.80
CA PRO A 707 -19.16 -8.78 16.05
C PRO A 707 -17.73 -8.18 16.04
N LEU A 708 -16.75 -8.87 15.44
CA LEU A 708 -15.38 -8.36 15.31
C LEU A 708 -15.31 -7.16 14.34
N LEU A 709 -15.96 -7.24 13.17
CA LEU A 709 -16.03 -6.12 12.23
C LEU A 709 -16.70 -4.88 12.84
N LEU A 710 -17.78 -5.06 13.61
CA LEU A 710 -18.48 -3.97 14.32
C LEU A 710 -17.67 -3.39 15.48
N LYS A 711 -16.83 -4.19 16.16
CA LYS A 711 -15.84 -3.71 17.14
C LYS A 711 -14.78 -2.84 16.46
N TYR A 712 -14.12 -3.37 15.43
CA TYR A 712 -13.04 -2.70 14.72
C TYR A 712 -13.51 -1.50 13.86
N LYS A 713 -14.80 -1.40 13.55
CA LYS A 713 -15.45 -0.20 12.99
C LYS A 713 -15.13 1.08 13.78
N ARG A 714 -14.96 1.01 15.11
CA ARG A 714 -14.59 2.20 15.91
C ARG A 714 -13.16 2.67 15.59
N GLU A 715 -12.19 1.76 15.62
CA GLU A 715 -10.80 2.06 15.26
C GLU A 715 -10.69 2.57 13.81
N ALA A 716 -11.51 2.03 12.89
CA ALA A 716 -11.64 2.55 11.54
C ALA A 716 -12.15 4.00 11.47
N LEU A 717 -13.12 4.37 12.32
CA LEU A 717 -13.70 5.72 12.35
C LEU A 717 -12.83 6.76 13.09
N GLU A 718 -12.03 6.32 14.06
CA GLU A 718 -11.19 7.19 14.92
C GLU A 718 -9.75 7.30 14.38
N GLU A 719 -9.13 6.16 14.04
CA GLU A 719 -7.72 6.07 13.66
C GLU A 719 -7.51 5.85 12.15
N GLY A 720 -8.58 5.65 11.37
CA GLY A 720 -8.50 5.35 9.94
C GLY A 720 -8.00 3.94 9.59
N LEU A 721 -7.74 3.10 10.61
CA LEU A 721 -7.20 1.75 10.41
C LEU A 721 -8.18 0.84 9.66
N PRO A 722 -7.73 0.01 8.71
CA PRO A 722 -8.62 -0.85 7.97
C PRO A 722 -9.18 -2.00 8.81
N LEU A 723 -10.41 -2.41 8.47
CA LEU A 723 -11.07 -3.58 9.06
C LEU A 723 -10.33 -4.88 8.72
N ILE A 724 -9.88 -5.00 7.47
CA ILE A 724 -9.03 -6.08 6.97
C ILE A 724 -7.60 -5.58 6.96
N ARG A 725 -6.74 -6.18 7.79
CA ARG A 725 -5.37 -5.73 8.02
C ARG A 725 -4.37 -6.69 7.37
N PRO A 726 -3.32 -6.21 6.68
CA PRO A 726 -2.16 -7.02 6.34
C PRO A 726 -1.44 -7.46 7.62
N LEU A 727 -0.79 -8.63 7.58
CA LEU A 727 -0.20 -9.22 8.79
C LEU A 727 0.89 -8.33 9.43
N TRP A 728 1.53 -7.45 8.67
CA TRP A 728 2.50 -6.49 9.21
C TRP A 728 1.89 -5.37 10.08
N LEU A 729 0.56 -5.14 10.04
CA LEU A 729 -0.11 -4.29 11.03
C LEU A 729 -0.30 -4.99 12.38
N VAL A 730 -0.12 -6.32 12.46
CA VAL A 730 -0.36 -7.11 13.69
C VAL A 730 0.85 -7.92 14.17
N ALA A 731 1.93 -8.00 13.39
CA ALA A 731 3.21 -8.56 13.80
C ALA A 731 4.40 -7.83 13.17
N ASP A 732 5.45 -7.67 13.98
CA ASP A 732 6.76 -7.20 13.56
C ASP A 732 7.56 -8.30 12.82
N GLY A 733 8.61 -7.87 12.10
CA GLY A 733 9.57 -8.75 11.41
C GLY A 733 9.33 -8.88 9.90
N ASP A 734 10.21 -9.62 9.22
CA ASP A 734 10.24 -9.65 7.75
C ASP A 734 9.15 -10.53 7.12
N ALA A 735 8.76 -11.64 7.76
CA ALA A 735 7.80 -12.58 7.17
C ALA A 735 6.40 -11.95 6.93
N PRO A 736 5.80 -11.19 7.87
CA PRO A 736 4.53 -10.48 7.66
C PRO A 736 4.50 -9.49 6.48
N LEU A 737 5.67 -9.03 6.00
CA LEU A 737 5.77 -8.09 4.87
C LEU A 737 5.47 -8.73 3.51
N LEU A 738 5.58 -10.06 3.41
CA LEU A 738 5.50 -10.81 2.15
C LEU A 738 4.19 -11.60 1.98
N VAL A 739 3.40 -11.74 3.05
CA VAL A 739 2.12 -12.47 3.01
C VAL A 739 1.07 -11.62 2.30
N GLN A 740 0.41 -12.20 1.29
CA GLN A 740 -0.56 -11.51 0.41
C GLN A 740 -1.90 -12.27 0.26
N ASP A 741 -1.93 -13.50 0.78
CA ASP A 741 -2.95 -14.53 0.64
C ASP A 741 -3.53 -14.95 2.01
N GLU A 742 -3.21 -14.17 3.04
CA GLU A 742 -3.75 -14.21 4.40
C GLU A 742 -4.01 -12.76 4.86
N PHE A 743 -4.93 -12.59 5.80
CA PHE A 743 -5.23 -11.29 6.40
C PHE A 743 -5.69 -11.46 7.85
N SER A 744 -5.72 -10.37 8.62
CA SER A 744 -6.39 -10.35 9.92
C SER A 744 -7.61 -9.42 9.95
N ILE A 745 -8.58 -9.72 10.82
CA ILE A 745 -9.64 -8.76 11.16
C ILE A 745 -9.28 -8.18 12.52
N GLY A 746 -8.78 -6.93 12.50
CA GLY A 746 -8.09 -6.38 13.64
C GLY A 746 -6.92 -7.26 14.11
N ASP A 747 -6.78 -7.43 15.42
CA ASP A 747 -5.64 -8.10 16.06
C ASP A 747 -6.04 -9.47 16.68
N GLU A 748 -7.28 -9.91 16.46
CA GLU A 748 -7.93 -11.06 17.13
C GLU A 748 -8.11 -12.32 16.26
N ILE A 749 -8.17 -12.19 14.94
CA ILE A 749 -8.37 -13.32 14.02
C ILE A 749 -7.47 -13.20 12.79
N VAL A 750 -6.79 -14.28 12.43
CA VAL A 750 -6.08 -14.44 11.13
C VAL A 750 -6.86 -15.42 10.27
N VAL A 751 -6.96 -15.13 8.97
CA VAL A 751 -7.74 -15.90 7.99
C VAL A 751 -6.86 -16.23 6.79
N ALA A 752 -6.78 -17.51 6.44
CA ALA A 752 -5.93 -18.07 5.42
C ALA A 752 -6.75 -18.98 4.48
N PRO A 753 -7.55 -18.41 3.56
CA PRO A 753 -8.40 -19.20 2.65
C PRO A 753 -7.56 -19.99 1.64
N VAL A 754 -8.11 -21.07 1.09
CA VAL A 754 -7.49 -21.77 -0.05
C VAL A 754 -7.84 -21.01 -1.34
N LEU A 755 -6.83 -20.72 -2.16
CA LEU A 755 -6.96 -19.85 -3.34
C LEU A 755 -6.59 -20.54 -4.67
N ASN A 756 -6.27 -21.84 -4.68
CA ASN A 756 -6.06 -22.62 -5.90
C ASN A 756 -6.96 -23.86 -5.93
N LYS A 757 -7.20 -24.37 -7.14
CA LYS A 757 -8.09 -25.49 -7.44
C LYS A 757 -7.56 -26.83 -6.92
N GLY A 758 -8.41 -27.62 -6.27
CA GLY A 758 -8.08 -28.95 -5.75
C GLY A 758 -7.20 -28.97 -4.50
N GLU A 759 -6.80 -27.80 -3.98
CA GLU A 759 -5.96 -27.73 -2.79
C GLU A 759 -6.77 -28.02 -1.51
N THR A 760 -6.22 -28.94 -0.71
CA THR A 760 -6.69 -29.25 0.65
C THR A 760 -5.61 -29.05 1.70
N MET A 761 -4.49 -28.43 1.32
CA MET A 761 -3.35 -28.08 2.18
C MET A 761 -2.79 -26.74 1.73
N ARG A 762 -2.35 -25.89 2.66
CA ARG A 762 -1.62 -24.65 2.35
C ARG A 762 -0.61 -24.28 3.44
N GLU A 763 0.30 -23.38 3.12
CA GLU A 763 1.17 -22.71 4.09
C GLU A 763 0.37 -21.66 4.89
N VAL A 764 0.65 -21.50 6.17
CA VAL A 764 0.01 -20.46 7.01
C VAL A 764 1.04 -19.76 7.89
N TYR A 765 1.08 -18.43 7.93
CA TYR A 765 1.90 -17.68 8.88
C TYR A 765 1.08 -17.21 10.09
N LEU A 766 1.48 -17.62 11.30
CA LEU A 766 0.87 -17.11 12.53
C LEU A 766 1.71 -15.97 13.15
N PRO A 767 1.14 -14.75 13.30
CA PRO A 767 1.67 -13.66 14.13
C PRO A 767 2.06 -14.09 15.55
N ALA A 768 2.86 -13.29 16.24
CA ALA A 768 3.28 -13.59 17.62
C ALA A 768 2.07 -13.68 18.58
N GLY A 769 2.02 -14.75 19.38
CA GLY A 769 0.94 -15.01 20.35
C GLY A 769 0.58 -16.49 20.46
N LEU A 770 -0.46 -16.78 21.23
CA LEU A 770 -1.15 -18.07 21.27
C LEU A 770 -2.43 -17.99 20.41
N TRP A 771 -2.65 -18.98 19.56
CA TRP A 771 -3.76 -19.01 18.61
C TRP A 771 -4.57 -20.30 18.77
N GLN A 772 -5.90 -20.21 18.75
CA GLN A 772 -6.78 -21.36 18.62
C GLN A 772 -7.16 -21.57 17.16
N ASP A 773 -6.97 -22.80 16.69
CA ASP A 773 -7.36 -23.30 15.39
C ASP A 773 -8.90 -23.31 15.23
N GLY A 774 -9.40 -22.71 14.15
CA GLY A 774 -10.83 -22.62 13.84
C GLY A 774 -11.45 -23.90 13.24
N ILE A 775 -10.62 -24.87 12.82
CA ILE A 775 -11.06 -26.13 12.22
C ILE A 775 -11.07 -27.25 13.28
N ASP A 776 -9.95 -27.45 13.99
CA ASP A 776 -9.78 -28.54 14.97
C ASP A 776 -9.84 -28.10 16.44
N GLY A 777 -9.88 -26.79 16.71
CA GLY A 777 -9.97 -26.24 18.08
C GLY A 777 -8.68 -26.29 18.88
N SER A 778 -7.58 -26.81 18.34
CA SER A 778 -6.29 -26.96 19.02
C SER A 778 -5.57 -25.62 19.23
N LEU A 779 -4.56 -25.62 20.11
CA LEU A 779 -3.74 -24.44 20.38
C LEU A 779 -2.42 -24.50 19.59
N ARG A 780 -2.19 -23.47 18.77
CA ARG A 780 -0.99 -23.26 17.96
C ARG A 780 -0.16 -22.11 18.54
N LYS A 781 1.16 -22.28 18.62
CA LYS A 781 2.07 -21.18 18.99
C LYS A 781 2.46 -20.40 17.74
N GLY A 782 2.31 -19.08 17.77
CA GLY A 782 2.64 -18.19 16.66
C GLY A 782 4.13 -17.85 16.53
N ASN A 783 4.39 -16.74 15.83
CA ASN A 783 5.69 -16.31 15.32
C ASN A 783 6.40 -17.43 14.53
N ARG A 784 5.68 -18.03 13.58
CA ARG A 784 6.15 -19.13 12.72
C ARG A 784 5.22 -19.39 11.54
N TRP A 785 5.77 -20.07 10.54
CA TRP A 785 4.99 -20.79 9.54
C TRP A 785 4.46 -22.13 10.10
N MET A 786 3.30 -22.54 9.59
CA MET A 786 2.76 -23.89 9.67
C MET A 786 2.72 -24.46 8.26
N HIS A 787 3.53 -25.48 8.02
CA HIS A 787 3.68 -26.12 6.73
C HIS A 787 2.61 -27.19 6.51
N GLU A 788 2.16 -27.38 5.27
CA GLU A 788 1.18 -28.41 4.87
C GLU A 788 -0.15 -28.39 5.68
N TYR A 789 -0.60 -27.21 6.13
CA TYR A 789 -1.78 -27.09 6.99
C TYR A 789 -3.06 -27.51 6.24
N LYS A 790 -3.77 -28.52 6.78
CA LYS A 790 -4.89 -29.19 6.11
C LYS A 790 -6.19 -28.40 6.21
N VAL A 791 -6.77 -28.07 5.06
CA VAL A 791 -8.02 -27.31 4.91
C VAL A 791 -9.05 -28.12 4.11
N PRO A 792 -9.96 -28.87 4.77
CA PRO A 792 -11.06 -29.56 4.12
C PRO A 792 -11.87 -28.67 3.16
N THR A 793 -12.50 -29.27 2.15
CA THR A 793 -13.22 -28.52 1.11
C THR A 793 -14.45 -27.77 1.64
N ASP A 794 -15.01 -28.20 2.78
CA ASP A 794 -16.09 -27.52 3.52
C ASP A 794 -15.61 -26.48 4.54
N ARG A 795 -14.30 -26.40 4.78
CA ARG A 795 -13.69 -25.56 5.82
C ARG A 795 -12.75 -24.51 5.25
N VAL A 796 -12.44 -23.56 6.11
CA VAL A 796 -11.60 -22.39 5.86
C VAL A 796 -10.64 -22.26 7.03
N ALA A 797 -9.35 -22.06 6.77
CA ALA A 797 -8.39 -21.88 7.86
C ALA A 797 -8.57 -20.47 8.45
N TYR A 798 -8.93 -20.42 9.72
CA TYR A 798 -8.93 -19.21 10.51
C TYR A 798 -8.43 -19.53 11.92
N PHE A 799 -7.81 -18.55 12.56
CA PHE A 799 -7.13 -18.73 13.83
C PHE A 799 -7.50 -17.58 14.76
N LEU A 800 -7.98 -17.90 15.96
CA LEU A 800 -8.42 -16.93 16.96
C LEU A 800 -7.34 -16.72 18.02
N ARG A 801 -6.89 -15.48 18.18
CA ARG A 801 -5.92 -15.11 19.21
C ARG A 801 -6.48 -15.42 20.59
N LYS A 802 -5.64 -15.96 21.46
CA LYS A 802 -5.92 -16.12 22.89
C LYS A 802 -5.12 -15.10 23.69
N PRO A 803 -5.65 -14.65 24.84
CA PRO A 803 -4.89 -13.81 25.76
C PRO A 803 -3.63 -14.55 26.24
N ASP A 804 -2.56 -13.77 26.46
CA ASP A 804 -1.21 -14.27 26.77
C ASP A 804 -1.06 -14.75 28.24
N ASP A 805 -2.15 -14.73 29.01
CA ASP A 805 -2.26 -15.28 30.38
C ASP A 805 -2.39 -16.81 30.39
N LEU A 806 -2.79 -17.43 29.28
CA LEU A 806 -2.78 -18.88 29.04
C LEU A 806 -1.35 -19.43 28.85
N ARG A 807 -0.44 -19.09 29.76
CA ARG A 807 0.81 -19.84 29.95
C ARG A 807 0.44 -21.25 30.40
N PHE A 808 0.81 -22.24 29.58
CA PHE A 808 0.71 -23.66 29.91
C PHE A 808 1.26 -23.93 31.32
N LYS A 809 0.41 -24.49 32.19
CA LYS A 809 0.77 -25.04 33.50
C LYS A 809 1.15 -26.51 33.38
#